data_AF-A0A806K150-F1
#
_entry.id   AF-A0A806K150-F1
#
_cell.length_a   1.000
_cell.length_b   1.000
_cell.length_c   1.000
_cell.angle_alpha   90.00
_cell.angle_beta   90.00
_cell.angle_gamma   90.00
#
_symmetry.space_group_name_H-M   'P 1'
#
loop_
_entity.id
_entity.type
_entity.pdbx_description
1 polymer ?
#
loop_
_entity_poly.entity_id
_entity_poly.type
_entity_poly.pdbx_seq_one_letter_code
_entity_poly.pdbx_strand_id
1 'polypeptide(L)'
;MANLVLHPRWVDKIYQIDEDDDILGGPGGVCNLPLEQLGDRTEWLKEQADALFAGLDEFNGEVIEPDLSAKLAKLMENKRAILEALRGMGVNVPDDIKFTDLASLISQMINMGGDISGVLAYPWYNPGKMLGGISWTDPNFEFQYIEIFEIINDEEISVAQVAPGVGFWEPEVGTHRYRLRAKLMSEGHSYGHTLPEMSFEIVYRANLADVMVSHALQNVLILQFDNFVELSSAEGFSVGGISESLEFLDQPDMRTVRLRLTSGIFVAGHSYTLDYDGEGDLMQADGSGVEAFTDFPIENHSGYEPASVVNVEVTEGDPTKLRMTMSRPVLFVDHTKFALLGTPVTITGVLSPVSDEEDTIVDFQLSGPILEGVSGLSLSMIMVGMHDDMGQPVAVFHDVPVQNNSTYQFTGAISAQVTAGNSRVVQILMSDPVTIGGATSGAGAPAGISIPGKVISSWAVSSTVLSLTVSAPIKNGENISAVYDGSNPAFIGVNNEYVIDAFNLAVTNNSTYAPATVVTSPQIPQAQPNRLIVTMTRAVKNIDYTKYALDGTHALITGVVSPLGGAAAATIEFIIDEPVNGNETAIRLSMIAGGMVDDEDQPVEPFSNVQVVNNSQHVGISVSNAQIASNETDVALVVLEGAVTIGGATSGSGAPTGWSILGKTILSWTISDGTVRLPVSTHFLAGETPSVIYDGSDPSFRAVANGDRVIAFNFPIQNNSTMQAVAFEGVSANGSASSTTTLLTLTFSDDIAGLVAGDVTLNAGSTGATKGALNRIGVGTYTLGVSGITAAGSVSVGVAKAGFIISGSPQSASVFFVQPITFSNLVANGSSASTTNLLTLTFSGDIAGLVAGDITINAGSTGATRGSLTRTGVGTYTLGVSGITASGQISVSVAKAGFAFTGSPKNVDVYFANTIPAGTVARNLETIVLGRAAANAQDITDVVTAVHNTVESGQIASLVLGDYFTIPISSGNPFTVAARGSYGAINVTANADLGDHGKHIGFRIVSKNGNKNKNGVTYDHVWFHAMNVFGYSGEANADGMKMNETNTNAGGMNGADGRQYLLLNVMPVLQAKGIPFNQDWIKGVPRKVANGGSGATGFDLISDKLTLPTEYEMHGTRTYSHTTYEAAADQGRWEYYDSNAKRIKYNKDNAARQYWCASPYSDYTGNFCYVYSSGAPNFSTAANAFGCAPAFCVA
;
A
#
# COMPACT_ATOMS: atom_id res chain seq x y z
N MET A 1 -47.97 9.68 -3.66
CA MET A 1 -47.26 8.87 -2.64
C MET A 1 -46.03 9.67 -2.25
N ALA A 2 -45.71 9.78 -0.97
CA ALA A 2 -44.49 10.47 -0.53
C ALA A 2 -43.27 9.55 -0.75
N ASN A 3 -42.07 10.13 -0.84
CA ASN A 3 -40.84 9.36 -0.70
C ASN A 3 -40.77 8.86 0.75
N LEU A 4 -41.06 7.58 0.97
CA LEU A 4 -40.87 6.93 2.25
C LEU A 4 -39.37 6.65 2.45
N VAL A 5 -38.85 6.99 3.63
CA VAL A 5 -37.48 6.67 4.02
C VAL A 5 -37.53 5.33 4.74
N LEU A 6 -37.05 4.29 4.06
CA LEU A 6 -37.01 2.94 4.58
C LEU A 6 -35.78 2.75 5.48
N HIS A 7 -35.93 1.85 6.45
CA HIS A 7 -34.89 1.50 7.41
C HIS A 7 -34.74 -0.02 7.44
N PRO A 8 -33.52 -0.57 7.30
CA PRO A 8 -33.30 -2.01 7.31
C PRO A 8 -33.45 -2.56 8.75
N ARG A 9 -34.69 -2.91 9.12
CA ARG A 9 -35.01 -3.56 10.38
C ARG A 9 -36.12 -4.59 10.20
N TRP A 10 -36.01 -5.70 10.91
CA TRP A 10 -37.11 -6.66 11.00
C TRP A 10 -38.23 -6.10 11.89
N VAL A 11 -39.39 -5.83 11.29
CA VAL A 11 -40.63 -5.53 12.00
C VAL A 11 -41.40 -6.84 12.18
N ASP A 12 -42.00 -7.15 13.34
CA ASP A 12 -42.62 -8.47 13.55
C ASP A 12 -44.04 -8.63 12.98
N LYS A 13 -44.76 -7.54 12.76
CA LYS A 13 -46.08 -7.52 12.10
C LYS A 13 -46.20 -6.30 11.20
N ILE A 14 -46.89 -6.43 10.08
CA ILE A 14 -47.27 -5.30 9.21
C ILE A 14 -48.64 -4.83 9.68
N TYR A 15 -48.79 -3.52 9.86
CA TYR A 15 -50.04 -2.87 10.23
C TYR A 15 -51.11 -3.12 9.17
N GLN A 16 -52.31 -3.49 9.60
CA GLN A 16 -53.48 -3.58 8.74
C GLN A 16 -54.34 -2.36 9.03
N ILE A 17 -54.74 -1.63 7.99
CA ILE A 17 -55.62 -0.48 8.13
C ILE A 17 -57.04 -1.00 8.41
N ASP A 18 -57.65 -0.52 9.49
CA ASP A 18 -59.02 -0.84 9.89
C ASP A 18 -59.99 0.32 9.52
N GLU A 19 -61.30 0.06 9.58
CA GLU A 19 -62.32 1.04 9.13
C GLU A 19 -62.40 2.31 10.02
N ASP A 20 -61.83 2.27 11.22
CA ASP A 20 -61.80 3.36 12.21
C ASP A 20 -60.53 4.24 12.11
N ASP A 21 -59.59 3.94 11.20
CA ASP A 21 -58.30 4.64 11.08
C ASP A 21 -58.39 6.01 10.38
N ASP A 22 -57.74 7.03 10.97
CA ASP A 22 -57.64 8.37 10.38
C ASP A 22 -56.89 8.36 9.03
N ILE A 23 -57.50 8.92 7.98
CA ILE A 23 -56.93 8.98 6.63
C ILE A 23 -55.84 10.07 6.53
N LEU A 24 -54.69 9.80 7.16
CA LEU A 24 -53.52 10.67 7.22
C LEU A 24 -52.42 10.15 6.29
N GLY A 25 -52.15 10.92 5.23
CA GLY A 25 -51.05 10.69 4.29
C GLY A 25 -49.85 11.60 4.54
N GLY A 26 -48.65 11.03 4.49
CA GLY A 26 -47.36 11.70 4.71
C GLY A 26 -46.33 10.74 5.32
N PRO A 27 -45.07 11.15 5.53
CA PRO A 27 -44.12 10.35 6.31
C PRO A 27 -44.67 10.10 7.72
N GLY A 28 -44.74 8.83 8.16
CA GLY A 28 -45.36 8.45 9.44
C GLY A 28 -46.90 8.53 9.49
N GLY A 29 -47.59 8.79 8.38
CA GLY A 29 -49.05 8.76 8.32
C GLY A 29 -49.60 7.32 8.25
N VAL A 30 -50.72 7.05 8.96
CA VAL A 30 -51.30 5.70 9.12
C VAL A 30 -51.54 5.00 7.77
N CYS A 31 -51.97 5.73 6.74
CA CYS A 31 -52.18 5.16 5.41
C CYS A 31 -50.91 4.65 4.71
N ASN A 32 -49.73 5.15 5.09
CA ASN A 32 -48.44 4.73 4.54
C ASN A 32 -47.73 3.69 5.43
N LEU A 33 -48.11 3.57 6.70
CA LEU A 33 -47.46 2.71 7.68
C LEU A 33 -47.36 1.21 7.25
N PRO A 34 -48.38 0.59 6.61
CA PRO A 34 -48.25 -0.78 6.10
C PRO A 34 -47.18 -0.92 5.00
N LEU A 35 -47.06 0.09 4.14
CA LEU A 35 -46.11 0.12 3.02
C LEU A 35 -44.68 0.41 3.52
N GLU A 36 -44.54 1.30 4.50
CA GLU A 36 -43.28 1.59 5.19
C GLU A 36 -42.75 0.34 5.93
N GLN A 37 -43.60 -0.34 6.71
CA GLN A 37 -43.20 -1.56 7.43
C GLN A 37 -42.93 -2.77 6.52
N LEU A 38 -43.63 -2.88 5.38
CA LEU A 38 -43.31 -3.88 4.35
C LEU A 38 -42.00 -3.53 3.64
N GLY A 39 -41.73 -2.24 3.40
CA GLY A 39 -40.48 -1.73 2.86
C GLY A 39 -39.30 -2.04 3.79
N ASP A 40 -39.35 -1.60 5.05
CA ASP A 40 -38.35 -1.84 6.09
C ASP A 40 -37.98 -3.34 6.21
N ARG A 41 -38.99 -4.22 6.20
CA ARG A 41 -38.81 -5.68 6.17
C ARG A 41 -38.10 -6.18 4.92
N THR A 42 -38.50 -5.66 3.76
CA THR A 42 -37.96 -6.09 2.46
C THR A 42 -36.51 -5.62 2.32
N GLU A 43 -36.19 -4.42 2.83
CA GLU A 43 -34.84 -3.87 2.87
C GLU A 43 -33.96 -4.61 3.87
N TRP A 44 -34.47 -4.97 5.06
CA TRP A 44 -33.74 -5.83 6.01
C TRP A 44 -33.49 -7.24 5.46
N LEU A 45 -34.50 -7.87 4.86
CA LEU A 45 -34.32 -9.16 4.19
C LEU A 45 -33.36 -9.06 3.00
N LYS A 46 -33.34 -7.91 2.32
CA LYS A 46 -32.37 -7.63 1.27
C LYS A 46 -30.97 -7.46 1.84
N GLU A 47 -30.76 -6.75 2.94
CA GLU A 47 -29.45 -6.68 3.60
C GLU A 47 -28.98 -8.04 4.12
N GLN A 48 -29.88 -8.85 4.71
CA GLN A 48 -29.54 -10.21 5.13
C GLN A 48 -29.22 -11.11 3.93
N ALA A 49 -29.95 -10.99 2.83
CA ALA A 49 -29.66 -11.72 1.59
C ALA A 49 -28.37 -11.23 0.93
N ASP A 50 -28.14 -9.93 0.85
CA ASP A 50 -26.93 -9.32 0.28
C ASP A 50 -25.71 -9.59 1.16
N ALA A 51 -25.84 -9.68 2.49
CA ALA A 51 -24.79 -10.13 3.40
C ALA A 51 -24.54 -11.65 3.30
N LEU A 52 -25.59 -12.45 3.10
CA LEU A 52 -25.46 -13.88 2.80
C LEU A 52 -24.79 -14.10 1.43
N PHE A 53 -25.10 -13.27 0.42
CA PHE A 53 -24.50 -13.29 -0.91
C PHE A 53 -23.08 -12.72 -0.89
N ALA A 54 -22.77 -11.69 -0.11
CA ALA A 54 -21.42 -11.19 0.08
C ALA A 54 -20.55 -12.21 0.81
N GLY A 55 -21.09 -12.88 1.84
CA GLY A 55 -20.44 -14.05 2.46
C GLY A 55 -20.32 -15.24 1.51
N LEU A 56 -21.24 -15.41 0.56
CA LEU A 56 -21.13 -16.39 -0.52
C LEU A 56 -20.07 -16.00 -1.56
N ASP A 57 -19.93 -14.72 -1.89
CA ASP A 57 -18.93 -14.20 -2.83
C ASP A 57 -17.53 -14.23 -2.22
N GLU A 58 -17.40 -14.00 -0.91
CA GLU A 58 -16.17 -14.23 -0.13
C GLU A 58 -15.83 -15.73 -0.06
N PHE A 59 -16.84 -16.61 -0.02
CA PHE A 59 -16.68 -18.08 -0.14
C PHE A 59 -16.42 -18.55 -1.59
N ASN A 60 -16.76 -17.75 -2.60
CA ASN A 60 -16.59 -18.05 -4.04
C ASN A 60 -15.37 -17.34 -4.67
N GLY A 61 -14.57 -16.61 -3.88
CA GLY A 61 -13.42 -15.84 -4.34
C GLY A 61 -12.24 -16.67 -4.88
N GLU A 62 -12.13 -17.96 -4.53
CA GLU A 62 -11.12 -18.88 -5.07
C GLU A 62 -11.73 -20.14 -5.72
N VAL A 63 -11.48 -20.25 -7.03
CA VAL A 63 -11.61 -21.41 -7.94
C VAL A 63 -12.09 -22.74 -7.34
N ILE A 64 -13.31 -23.17 -7.69
CA ILE A 64 -13.83 -24.53 -7.43
C ILE A 64 -14.22 -25.25 -8.72
N GLU A 65 -13.73 -26.49 -8.88
CA GLU A 65 -14.11 -27.40 -9.97
C GLU A 65 -15.58 -27.86 -9.86
N PRO A 66 -16.31 -28.01 -10.98
CA PRO A 66 -17.74 -28.29 -10.96
C PRO A 66 -18.07 -29.76 -10.64
N ASP A 67 -19.30 -29.92 -10.14
CA ASP A 67 -20.07 -31.15 -9.95
C ASP A 67 -19.81 -31.99 -8.68
N LEU A 68 -20.74 -31.86 -7.74
CA LEU A 68 -20.91 -32.71 -6.56
C LEU A 68 -21.11 -34.20 -6.93
N SER A 69 -21.72 -34.48 -8.09
CA SER A 69 -21.89 -35.83 -8.62
C SER A 69 -20.57 -36.44 -9.08
N ALA A 70 -19.62 -35.64 -9.61
CA ALA A 70 -18.27 -36.13 -9.91
C ALA A 70 -17.48 -36.48 -8.63
N LYS A 71 -17.58 -35.65 -7.59
CA LYS A 71 -17.00 -35.94 -6.26
C LYS A 71 -17.65 -37.16 -5.61
N LEU A 72 -18.98 -37.30 -5.69
CA LEU A 72 -19.73 -38.46 -5.21
C LEU A 72 -19.42 -39.73 -6.01
N ALA A 73 -19.29 -39.63 -7.34
CA ALA A 73 -18.89 -40.74 -8.20
C ALA A 73 -17.47 -41.20 -7.87
N LYS A 74 -16.53 -40.28 -7.61
CA LYS A 74 -15.18 -40.63 -7.16
C LYS A 74 -15.17 -41.27 -5.77
N LEU A 75 -16.02 -40.79 -4.85
CA LEU A 75 -16.20 -41.43 -3.55
C LEU A 75 -16.75 -42.86 -3.69
N MET A 76 -17.76 -43.07 -4.54
CA MET A 76 -18.37 -44.38 -4.81
C MET A 76 -17.42 -45.33 -5.57
N GLU A 77 -16.61 -44.81 -6.50
CA GLU A 77 -15.58 -45.57 -7.21
C GLU A 77 -14.48 -46.04 -6.26
N ASN A 78 -14.01 -45.13 -5.39
CA ASN A 78 -13.06 -45.47 -4.32
C ASN A 78 -13.67 -46.50 -3.35
N LYS A 79 -14.93 -46.31 -2.92
CA LYS A 79 -15.66 -47.29 -2.07
C LYS A 79 -15.69 -48.67 -2.70
N ARG A 80 -15.98 -48.75 -4.00
CA ARG A 80 -16.07 -50.01 -4.75
C ARG A 80 -14.70 -50.69 -4.86
N ALA A 81 -13.66 -49.94 -5.19
CA ALA A 81 -12.29 -50.46 -5.25
C ALA A 81 -11.81 -51.01 -3.89
N ILE A 82 -12.15 -50.32 -2.80
CA ILE A 82 -11.88 -50.76 -1.43
C ILE A 82 -12.63 -52.06 -1.10
N LEU A 83 -13.93 -52.16 -1.43
CA LEU A 83 -14.72 -53.39 -1.24
C LEU A 83 -14.18 -54.57 -2.06
N GLU A 84 -13.74 -54.34 -3.30
CA GLU A 84 -13.11 -55.37 -4.15
C GLU A 84 -11.77 -55.86 -3.57
N ALA A 85 -10.93 -54.95 -3.06
CA ALA A 85 -9.68 -55.31 -2.40
C ALA A 85 -9.90 -56.14 -1.13
N LEU A 86 -10.84 -55.73 -0.26
CA LEU A 86 -11.18 -56.45 0.98
C LEU A 86 -11.77 -57.85 0.71
N ARG A 87 -12.64 -57.97 -0.30
CA ARG A 87 -13.16 -59.28 -0.75
C ARG A 87 -12.06 -60.15 -1.36
N GLY A 88 -11.10 -59.56 -2.07
CA GLY A 88 -9.90 -60.24 -2.57
C GLY A 88 -9.01 -60.81 -1.45
N MET A 89 -9.02 -60.19 -0.28
CA MET A 89 -8.37 -60.69 0.95
C MET A 89 -9.21 -61.73 1.72
N GLY A 90 -10.37 -62.13 1.20
CA GLY A 90 -11.27 -63.11 1.81
C GLY A 90 -12.21 -62.56 2.89
N VAL A 91 -12.27 -61.23 3.07
CA VAL A 91 -13.15 -60.59 4.06
C VAL A 91 -14.52 -60.32 3.43
N ASN A 92 -15.58 -60.84 4.04
CA ASN A 92 -16.91 -60.89 3.46
C ASN A 92 -17.74 -59.68 3.91
N VAL A 93 -17.79 -58.63 3.09
CA VAL A 93 -18.38 -57.32 3.42
C VAL A 93 -19.62 -57.02 2.56
N PRO A 94 -20.74 -56.50 3.11
CA PRO A 94 -21.90 -56.05 2.31
C PRO A 94 -21.58 -54.85 1.41
N ASP A 95 -22.17 -54.77 0.21
CA ASP A 95 -21.92 -53.67 -0.75
C ASP A 95 -22.47 -52.30 -0.29
N ASP A 96 -23.52 -52.33 0.52
CA ASP A 96 -24.26 -51.16 1.02
C ASP A 96 -23.69 -50.55 2.30
N ILE A 97 -22.68 -51.19 2.92
CA ILE A 97 -22.00 -50.73 4.15
C ILE A 97 -21.67 -49.23 4.10
N LYS A 98 -21.95 -48.47 5.15
CA LYS A 98 -21.70 -47.02 5.14
C LYS A 98 -20.19 -46.73 5.15
N PHE A 99 -19.78 -45.56 4.68
CA PHE A 99 -18.36 -45.21 4.63
C PHE A 99 -17.69 -45.19 6.01
N THR A 100 -18.41 -44.74 7.03
CA THR A 100 -17.99 -44.81 8.45
C THR A 100 -17.80 -46.25 8.90
N ASP A 101 -18.75 -47.13 8.55
CA ASP A 101 -18.75 -48.54 8.99
C ASP A 101 -17.66 -49.33 8.23
N LEU A 102 -17.41 -48.98 6.96
CA LEU A 102 -16.32 -49.50 6.13
C LEU A 102 -14.95 -49.04 6.63
N ALA A 103 -14.83 -47.76 7.02
CA ALA A 103 -13.63 -47.23 7.65
C ALA A 103 -13.38 -47.96 8.98
N SER A 104 -14.36 -48.03 9.89
CA SER A 104 -14.23 -48.80 11.13
C SER A 104 -13.94 -50.29 10.92
N LEU A 105 -14.43 -50.92 9.84
CA LEU A 105 -14.09 -52.31 9.51
C LEU A 105 -12.61 -52.46 9.09
N ILE A 106 -12.11 -51.54 8.25
CA ILE A 106 -10.70 -51.49 7.84
C ILE A 106 -9.82 -51.22 9.07
N SER A 107 -10.21 -50.26 9.91
CA SER A 107 -9.57 -49.94 11.18
C SER A 107 -9.55 -51.09 12.18
N GLN A 108 -10.61 -51.90 12.25
CA GLN A 108 -10.62 -53.12 13.05
C GLN A 108 -9.71 -54.21 12.46
N MET A 109 -9.73 -54.41 11.13
CA MET A 109 -8.81 -55.35 10.47
C MET A 109 -7.35 -54.99 10.72
N ILE A 110 -7.03 -53.70 10.64
CA ILE A 110 -5.74 -53.15 11.04
C ILE A 110 -5.44 -53.47 12.51
N ASN A 111 -6.30 -53.08 13.43
CA ASN A 111 -6.03 -53.23 14.87
C ASN A 111 -5.95 -54.71 15.29
N MET A 112 -6.40 -55.64 14.45
CA MET A 112 -6.21 -57.09 14.56
C MET A 112 -4.95 -57.64 13.86
N GLY A 113 -4.12 -56.77 13.26
CA GLY A 113 -2.88 -57.13 12.56
C GLY A 113 -3.04 -57.58 11.10
N GLY A 114 -4.17 -57.27 10.46
CA GLY A 114 -4.43 -57.60 9.06
C GLY A 114 -3.70 -56.67 8.08
N ASP A 115 -3.03 -57.26 7.08
CA ASP A 115 -2.27 -56.52 6.05
C ASP A 115 -3.20 -55.90 5.00
N ILE A 116 -3.44 -54.59 5.10
CA ILE A 116 -4.33 -53.79 4.22
C ILE A 116 -3.58 -52.93 3.20
N SER A 117 -2.31 -53.25 2.94
CA SER A 117 -1.36 -52.38 2.20
C SER A 117 -1.80 -51.94 0.79
N GLY A 118 -2.76 -52.63 0.16
CA GLY A 118 -3.33 -52.26 -1.14
C GLY A 118 -4.25 -51.02 -1.16
N VAL A 119 -4.66 -50.48 -0.01
CA VAL A 119 -5.68 -49.40 0.07
C VAL A 119 -5.08 -47.98 0.14
N LEU A 120 -3.84 -47.83 0.63
CA LEU A 120 -3.29 -46.53 1.07
C LEU A 120 -2.58 -45.69 -0.03
N ALA A 121 -2.59 -46.12 -1.29
CA ALA A 121 -1.74 -45.57 -2.35
C ALA A 121 -2.38 -44.48 -3.24
N TYR A 122 -3.41 -43.73 -2.77
CA TYR A 122 -4.16 -42.76 -3.59
C TYR A 122 -4.14 -41.30 -3.05
N PRO A 123 -4.23 -40.26 -3.93
CA PRO A 123 -3.52 -38.98 -3.70
C PRO A 123 -4.28 -37.85 -2.96
N TRP A 124 -5.30 -38.12 -2.16
CA TRP A 124 -6.32 -37.12 -1.76
C TRP A 124 -6.07 -36.38 -0.42
N TYR A 125 -4.81 -36.14 -0.01
CA TYR A 125 -4.50 -35.52 1.30
C TYR A 125 -3.16 -34.73 1.33
N ASN A 126 -3.15 -33.46 1.81
CA ASN A 126 -1.93 -32.67 2.07
C ASN A 126 -2.19 -31.39 2.93
N PRO A 127 -1.47 -31.10 4.05
CA PRO A 127 -1.73 -29.95 4.92
C PRO A 127 -0.52 -28.99 5.14
N GLY A 128 -0.59 -27.74 4.66
CA GLY A 128 0.53 -26.80 4.85
C GLY A 128 0.23 -25.30 4.69
N LYS A 129 -0.22 -24.65 5.78
CA LYS A 129 -0.15 -23.19 6.02
C LYS A 129 -0.18 -22.90 7.53
N MET A 130 0.89 -22.30 8.08
CA MET A 130 0.92 -21.28 9.15
C MET A 130 2.35 -21.10 9.72
N LEU A 131 2.67 -19.88 10.18
CA LEU A 131 3.99 -19.46 10.69
C LEU A 131 3.84 -18.72 12.02
N GLY A 132 4.84 -18.83 12.91
CA GLY A 132 5.00 -18.01 14.12
C GLY A 132 4.26 -18.53 15.37
N GLY A 133 3.03 -19.00 15.20
CA GLY A 133 2.26 -19.69 16.24
C GLY A 133 1.21 -20.57 15.59
N ILE A 134 1.02 -21.79 16.10
CA ILE A 134 0.08 -22.74 15.49
C ILE A 134 -1.34 -22.48 16.04
N SER A 135 -2.09 -21.61 15.36
CA SER A 135 -3.51 -21.37 15.62
C SER A 135 -4.37 -22.27 14.73
N TRP A 136 -5.24 -23.10 15.30
CA TRP A 136 -6.14 -23.96 14.53
C TRP A 136 -7.59 -23.46 14.58
N THR A 137 -8.08 -22.90 13.48
CA THR A 137 -9.52 -22.62 13.24
C THR A 137 -9.97 -23.05 11.85
N ASP A 138 -9.82 -24.36 11.59
CA ASP A 138 -10.50 -25.19 10.56
C ASP A 138 -10.27 -24.84 9.06
N PRO A 139 -10.35 -25.80 8.10
CA PRO A 139 -11.26 -26.95 8.07
C PRO A 139 -10.69 -28.31 8.58
N ASN A 140 -11.60 -29.09 9.18
CA ASN A 140 -11.38 -30.30 10.00
C ASN A 140 -10.21 -31.24 9.62
N PHE A 141 -9.12 -31.17 10.39
CA PHE A 141 -8.17 -32.26 10.62
C PHE A 141 -7.72 -32.28 12.09
N GLU A 142 -7.91 -33.39 12.80
CA GLU A 142 -7.39 -33.58 14.16
C GLU A 142 -5.96 -34.16 14.14
N PHE A 143 -5.06 -33.56 14.93
CA PHE A 143 -3.66 -33.99 15.08
C PHE A 143 -3.50 -34.90 16.30
N GLN A 144 -2.69 -35.97 16.18
CA GLN A 144 -2.54 -36.95 17.26
C GLN A 144 -1.54 -36.53 18.35
N TYR A 145 -0.36 -36.04 17.96
CA TYR A 145 0.66 -35.43 18.84
C TYR A 145 1.75 -34.74 17.99
N ILE A 146 2.55 -33.88 18.62
CA ILE A 146 3.80 -33.33 18.08
C ILE A 146 4.96 -33.95 18.86
N GLU A 147 6.07 -34.29 18.19
CA GLU A 147 7.25 -34.92 18.80
C GLU A 147 8.48 -34.02 18.55
N ILE A 148 9.07 -33.49 19.62
CA ILE A 148 10.19 -32.54 19.59
C ILE A 148 11.48 -33.28 19.94
N PHE A 149 12.59 -32.97 19.25
CA PHE A 149 13.89 -33.58 19.51
C PHE A 149 15.02 -32.54 19.56
N GLU A 150 15.90 -32.72 20.53
CA GLU A 150 17.19 -32.04 20.69
C GLU A 150 17.10 -30.55 21.10
N ILE A 151 17.01 -30.33 22.43
CA ILE A 151 17.67 -29.18 23.07
C ILE A 151 19.13 -29.60 23.23
N ILE A 152 20.08 -28.79 22.73
CA ILE A 152 21.50 -29.03 23.00
C ILE A 152 21.86 -28.38 24.33
N ASN A 153 21.80 -29.16 25.41
CA ASN A 153 22.67 -29.04 26.58
C ASN A 153 22.63 -30.36 27.39
N ASP A 154 23.76 -30.76 27.95
CA ASP A 154 23.93 -32.01 28.69
C ASP A 154 23.16 -32.00 30.03
N GLU A 155 21.98 -32.63 30.08
CA GLU A 155 21.59 -33.66 31.08
C GLU A 155 20.16 -34.19 30.79
N GLU A 156 19.82 -35.39 31.28
CA GLU A 156 18.54 -36.07 30.97
C GLU A 156 17.31 -35.32 31.53
N ILE A 157 16.25 -35.11 30.73
CA ILE A 157 14.84 -35.44 31.08
C ILE A 157 13.83 -35.29 29.91
N SER A 158 12.78 -36.13 29.97
CA SER A 158 11.51 -36.25 29.21
C SER A 158 11.25 -35.55 27.86
N VAL A 159 10.80 -36.36 26.89
CA VAL A 159 9.98 -35.95 25.74
C VAL A 159 8.63 -35.38 26.21
N ALA A 160 8.32 -34.13 25.87
CA ALA A 160 6.99 -33.54 26.06
C ALA A 160 6.03 -33.97 24.92
N GLN A 161 4.89 -34.59 25.27
CA GLN A 161 3.82 -34.91 24.33
C GLN A 161 2.61 -34.00 24.58
N VAL A 162 2.31 -33.12 23.63
CA VAL A 162 1.10 -32.28 23.68
C VAL A 162 -0.12 -33.11 23.28
N ALA A 163 -1.14 -33.12 24.14
CA ALA A 163 -2.35 -33.95 23.97
C ALA A 163 -3.35 -33.34 22.96
N PRO A 164 -4.22 -34.16 22.34
CA PRO A 164 -5.25 -33.68 21.41
C PRO A 164 -6.21 -32.65 22.04
N GLY A 165 -6.58 -31.62 21.28
CA GLY A 165 -7.55 -30.59 21.69
C GLY A 165 -6.95 -29.38 22.44
N VAL A 166 -5.64 -29.34 22.65
CA VAL A 166 -4.94 -28.15 23.17
C VAL A 166 -4.82 -27.11 22.05
N GLY A 167 -5.69 -26.08 22.08
CA GLY A 167 -5.76 -25.05 21.04
C GLY A 167 -4.64 -23.99 21.07
N PHE A 168 -3.77 -24.04 22.09
CA PHE A 168 -2.64 -23.12 22.26
C PHE A 168 -1.56 -23.79 23.12
N TRP A 169 -0.30 -23.79 22.68
CA TRP A 169 0.83 -24.36 23.39
C TRP A 169 2.07 -23.49 23.21
N GLU A 170 2.73 -23.17 24.32
CA GLU A 170 3.95 -22.36 24.37
C GLU A 170 5.14 -23.28 24.68
N PRO A 171 6.18 -23.34 23.83
CA PRO A 171 7.42 -24.03 24.15
C PRO A 171 8.25 -23.23 25.16
N GLU A 172 8.96 -23.92 26.04
CA GLU A 172 10.17 -23.37 26.65
C GLU A 172 11.14 -22.98 25.52
N VAL A 173 11.74 -21.79 25.56
CA VAL A 173 12.74 -21.27 24.61
C VAL A 173 14.04 -22.11 24.59
N GLY A 174 14.89 -21.82 23.61
CA GLY A 174 16.06 -22.58 23.21
C GLY A 174 16.24 -22.56 21.69
N THR A 175 17.26 -23.25 21.20
CA THR A 175 17.37 -23.58 19.76
C THR A 175 16.73 -24.93 19.53
N HIS A 176 15.50 -24.93 19.04
CA HIS A 176 14.70 -26.15 18.89
C HIS A 176 14.66 -26.61 17.44
N ARG A 177 15.12 -27.83 17.19
CA ARG A 177 15.07 -28.44 15.85
C ARG A 177 13.78 -29.27 15.72
N TYR A 178 12.70 -28.61 15.32
CA TYR A 178 11.39 -29.25 15.23
C TYR A 178 11.35 -30.33 14.15
N ARG A 179 10.72 -31.47 14.49
CA ARG A 179 10.57 -32.62 13.61
C ARG A 179 9.10 -32.99 13.48
N LEU A 180 8.34 -32.14 12.77
CA LEU A 180 6.89 -32.31 12.59
C LEU A 180 6.55 -33.65 11.91
N ARG A 181 6.21 -34.66 12.72
CA ARG A 181 5.57 -35.90 12.26
C ARG A 181 4.05 -35.75 12.31
N ALA A 182 3.50 -35.04 11.34
CA ALA A 182 2.07 -35.12 11.07
C ALA A 182 1.72 -36.55 10.63
N LYS A 183 1.17 -37.34 11.56
CA LYS A 183 0.66 -38.68 11.28
C LYS A 183 -0.86 -38.61 11.16
N LEU A 184 -1.34 -38.93 9.96
CA LEU A 184 -2.75 -39.21 9.67
C LEU A 184 -3.32 -40.22 10.68
N MET A 185 -4.25 -39.76 11.51
CA MET A 185 -5.17 -40.62 12.25
C MET A 185 -6.39 -40.94 11.39
N SER A 186 -6.20 -41.78 10.36
CA SER A 186 -7.12 -42.90 10.27
C SER A 186 -6.68 -43.90 11.34
N GLU A 187 -7.60 -44.58 12.00
CA GLU A 187 -7.25 -45.72 12.86
C GLU A 187 -6.56 -46.80 12.01
N GLY A 188 -5.23 -46.74 11.87
CA GLY A 188 -4.42 -47.90 11.51
C GLY A 188 -3.41 -47.87 10.34
N HIS A 189 -2.31 -48.61 10.55
CA HIS A 189 -1.35 -49.21 9.59
C HIS A 189 -1.06 -48.52 8.24
N SER A 190 -0.45 -47.35 8.31
CA SER A 190 0.82 -47.01 7.62
C SER A 190 1.16 -47.70 6.29
N TYR A 191 1.17 -46.92 5.20
CA TYR A 191 2.14 -47.09 4.11
C TYR A 191 2.68 -45.72 3.61
N GLY A 192 3.86 -45.37 4.11
CA GLY A 192 4.97 -45.02 3.21
C GLY A 192 5.19 -43.58 2.78
N HIS A 193 4.24 -42.66 2.89
CA HIS A 193 4.49 -41.25 2.55
C HIS A 193 4.76 -40.39 3.79
N THR A 194 6.02 -40.41 4.24
CA THR A 194 6.56 -39.31 5.04
C THR A 194 6.42 -38.03 4.22
N LEU A 195 5.70 -37.03 4.74
CA LEU A 195 5.88 -35.66 4.25
C LEU A 195 7.39 -35.33 4.33
N PRO A 196 7.97 -34.58 3.38
CA PRO A 196 9.39 -34.28 3.38
C PRO A 196 9.79 -33.75 4.75
N GLU A 197 10.91 -34.22 5.29
CA GLU A 197 11.32 -33.90 6.65
C GLU A 197 11.60 -32.40 6.76
N MET A 198 10.60 -31.65 7.22
CA MET A 198 10.67 -30.21 7.38
C MET A 198 11.38 -29.91 8.69
N SER A 199 12.71 -30.03 8.66
CA SER A 199 13.58 -29.46 9.67
C SER A 199 13.59 -27.95 9.48
N PHE A 200 12.81 -27.25 10.30
CA PHE A 200 12.94 -25.82 10.50
C PHE A 200 13.49 -25.59 11.91
N GLU A 201 14.54 -24.80 11.97
CA GLU A 201 15.15 -24.34 13.20
C GLU A 201 14.40 -23.06 13.59
N ILE A 202 13.59 -23.12 14.65
CA ILE A 202 13.13 -21.88 15.28
C ILE A 202 14.14 -21.58 16.38
N VAL A 203 15.03 -20.65 16.06
CA VAL A 203 15.91 -20.05 17.05
C VAL A 203 15.06 -19.06 17.84
N TYR A 204 14.64 -19.42 19.05
CA TYR A 204 13.83 -18.52 19.89
C TYR A 204 14.66 -17.40 20.56
N ARG A 205 15.88 -17.13 20.07
CA ARG A 205 16.74 -16.07 20.60
C ARG A 205 16.11 -14.71 20.33
N ALA A 206 15.72 -14.06 21.42
CA ALA A 206 15.35 -12.66 21.41
C ALA A 206 16.62 -11.83 21.17
N ASN A 207 16.78 -11.33 19.94
CA ASN A 207 17.80 -10.34 19.64
C ASN A 207 17.23 -8.97 19.99
N LEU A 208 18.09 -8.12 20.54
CA LEU A 208 17.78 -6.71 20.69
C LEU A 208 17.61 -6.10 19.30
N ALA A 209 16.38 -5.71 18.96
CA ALA A 209 16.01 -5.24 17.63
C ALA A 209 16.16 -3.72 17.54
N ASP A 210 15.85 -3.00 18.62
CA ASP A 210 15.95 -1.54 18.71
C ASP A 210 16.12 -1.10 20.17
N VAL A 211 16.77 0.05 20.38
CA VAL A 211 16.92 0.72 21.68
C VAL A 211 16.72 2.22 21.49
N MET A 212 15.65 2.77 22.05
CA MET A 212 15.28 4.17 21.86
C MET A 212 15.03 4.90 23.18
N VAL A 213 15.34 6.20 23.20
CA VAL A 213 14.92 7.12 24.27
C VAL A 213 13.71 7.92 23.78
N SER A 214 12.63 7.94 24.55
CA SER A 214 11.43 8.68 24.17
C SER A 214 11.55 10.18 24.50
N HIS A 215 11.13 11.04 23.55
CA HIS A 215 11.00 12.50 23.76
C HIS A 215 10.29 12.87 25.07
N ALA A 216 9.30 12.07 25.48
CA ALA A 216 8.46 12.33 26.65
C ALA A 216 9.03 11.83 27.99
N LEU A 217 10.01 10.91 27.96
CA LEU A 217 10.57 10.26 29.15
C LEU A 217 12.09 10.16 29.03
N GLN A 218 12.76 11.29 29.26
CA GLN A 218 14.17 11.52 28.93
C GLN A 218 15.16 10.78 29.85
N ASN A 219 14.67 10.09 30.88
CA ASN A 219 15.44 9.15 31.71
C ASN A 219 15.05 7.68 31.47
N VAL A 220 14.18 7.37 30.49
CA VAL A 220 13.70 6.01 30.21
C VAL A 220 14.21 5.52 28.86
N LEU A 221 14.88 4.37 28.90
CA LEU A 221 15.33 3.59 27.77
C LEU A 221 14.27 2.54 27.43
N ILE A 222 13.86 2.46 26.17
CA ILE A 222 12.91 1.47 25.67
C ILE A 222 13.68 0.49 24.80
N LEU A 223 13.75 -0.76 25.24
CA LEU A 223 14.38 -1.86 24.52
C LEU A 223 13.26 -2.64 23.82
N GLN A 224 13.38 -2.85 22.51
CA GLN A 224 12.49 -3.71 21.74
C GLN A 224 13.24 -4.95 21.27
N PHE A 225 12.67 -6.12 21.53
CA PHE A 225 13.20 -7.40 21.12
C PHE A 225 12.38 -7.99 19.96
N ASP A 226 13.04 -8.71 19.05
CA ASP A 226 12.36 -9.39 17.95
C ASP A 226 11.48 -10.58 18.42
N ASN A 227 11.71 -11.06 19.64
CA ASN A 227 11.00 -12.15 20.29
C ASN A 227 10.78 -11.90 21.79
N PHE A 228 10.17 -12.85 22.50
CA PHE A 228 9.77 -12.67 23.89
C PHE A 228 10.93 -12.70 24.90
N VAL A 229 10.92 -11.75 25.83
CA VAL A 229 11.82 -11.63 26.98
C VAL A 229 11.04 -11.37 28.26
N GLU A 230 11.63 -11.67 29.41
CA GLU A 230 11.16 -11.26 30.73
C GLU A 230 12.34 -10.62 31.50
N LEU A 231 12.06 -9.54 32.24
CA LEU A 231 13.07 -8.87 33.06
C LEU A 231 12.48 -8.45 34.41
N SER A 232 13.16 -8.79 35.51
CA SER A 232 12.76 -8.40 36.88
C SER A 232 13.64 -7.32 37.52
N SER A 233 14.88 -7.16 37.05
CA SER A 233 15.82 -6.12 37.51
C SER A 233 16.71 -5.66 36.37
N ALA A 234 17.41 -4.54 36.51
CA ALA A 234 18.32 -4.04 35.47
C ALA A 234 19.79 -4.48 35.68
N GLU A 235 20.03 -5.57 36.43
CA GLU A 235 21.38 -6.11 36.62
C GLU A 235 21.97 -6.58 35.27
N GLY A 236 23.29 -6.42 35.11
CA GLY A 236 24.04 -6.72 33.88
C GLY A 236 24.01 -5.66 32.77
N PHE A 237 23.07 -4.70 32.82
CA PHE A 237 22.99 -3.61 31.83
C PHE A 237 23.87 -2.41 32.23
N SER A 238 24.57 -1.83 31.26
CA SER A 238 25.30 -0.58 31.42
C SER A 238 25.25 0.29 30.15
N VAL A 239 25.36 1.62 30.31
CA VAL A 239 25.27 2.58 29.20
C VAL A 239 26.64 3.19 28.92
N GLY A 240 27.19 2.91 27.75
CA GLY A 240 28.42 3.53 27.25
C GLY A 240 28.28 5.05 27.19
N GLY A 241 29.07 5.76 28.00
CA GLY A 241 29.09 7.22 28.11
C GLY A 241 28.37 7.81 29.32
N ILE A 242 27.72 7.00 30.18
CA ILE A 242 27.09 7.44 31.43
C ILE A 242 27.54 6.52 32.58
N SER A 243 27.89 7.07 33.74
CA SER A 243 28.35 6.31 34.92
C SER A 243 27.23 5.88 35.89
N GLU A 244 25.97 6.07 35.49
CA GLU A 244 24.79 5.88 36.32
C GLU A 244 24.24 4.46 36.15
N SER A 245 23.64 3.90 37.21
CA SER A 245 22.98 2.60 37.12
C SER A 245 21.60 2.69 36.47
N LEU A 246 21.16 1.57 35.89
CA LEU A 246 19.79 1.40 35.43
C LEU A 246 18.93 0.78 36.54
N GLU A 247 17.64 1.09 36.53
CA GLU A 247 16.58 0.41 37.28
C GLU A 247 15.50 -0.11 36.30
N PHE A 248 14.89 -1.25 36.62
CA PHE A 248 13.77 -1.77 35.84
C PHE A 248 12.49 -0.99 36.19
N LEU A 249 11.82 -0.43 35.18
CA LEU A 249 10.64 0.41 35.37
C LEU A 249 9.34 -0.39 35.20
N ASP A 250 9.11 -0.89 34.00
CA ASP A 250 7.95 -1.70 33.62
C ASP A 250 8.22 -2.48 32.33
N GLN A 251 7.45 -3.55 32.13
CA GLN A 251 7.40 -4.30 30.89
C GLN A 251 5.97 -4.21 30.32
N PRO A 252 5.66 -3.22 29.46
CA PRO A 252 4.30 -2.99 28.96
C PRO A 252 3.76 -4.12 28.07
N ASP A 253 4.64 -4.89 27.42
CA ASP A 253 4.30 -6.09 26.66
C ASP A 253 5.48 -7.08 26.65
N MET A 254 5.25 -8.30 26.16
CA MET A 254 6.23 -9.39 26.21
C MET A 254 7.50 -9.18 25.35
N ARG A 255 7.62 -8.07 24.61
CA ARG A 255 8.77 -7.75 23.72
C ARG A 255 9.39 -6.37 23.98
N THR A 256 8.72 -5.53 24.77
CA THR A 256 9.14 -4.17 25.07
C THR A 256 9.50 -4.05 26.55
N VAL A 257 10.78 -3.82 26.85
CA VAL A 257 11.29 -3.61 28.22
C VAL A 257 11.61 -2.13 28.41
N ARG A 258 11.26 -1.57 29.57
CA ARG A 258 11.63 -0.19 29.93
C ARG A 258 12.56 -0.16 31.13
N LEU A 259 13.73 0.44 30.93
CA LEU A 259 14.71 0.72 31.96
C LEU A 259 14.76 2.23 32.22
N ARG A 260 15.10 2.63 33.43
CA ARG A 260 15.28 4.04 33.82
C ARG A 260 16.67 4.26 34.39
N LEU A 261 17.27 5.43 34.13
CA LEU A 261 18.49 5.86 34.82
C LEU A 261 18.16 6.28 36.27
N THR A 262 18.89 5.73 37.25
CA THR A 262 18.66 6.01 38.68
C THR A 262 18.95 7.46 39.08
N SER A 263 19.98 8.07 38.49
CA SER A 263 20.33 9.49 38.68
C SER A 263 20.87 10.15 37.40
N GLY A 264 20.06 10.16 36.33
CA GLY A 264 20.45 10.84 35.09
C GLY A 264 19.34 10.97 34.05
N ILE A 265 19.69 11.62 32.93
CA ILE A 265 18.86 11.83 31.73
C ILE A 265 19.78 11.76 30.50
N PHE A 266 19.25 11.27 29.38
CA PHE A 266 19.94 11.28 28.10
C PHE A 266 19.90 12.70 27.50
N VAL A 267 21.04 13.22 27.06
CA VAL A 267 21.16 14.60 26.54
C VAL A 267 21.06 14.62 25.01
N ALA A 268 20.35 15.60 24.45
CA ALA A 268 20.22 15.74 23.00
C ALA A 268 21.61 15.82 22.32
N GLY A 269 21.74 15.19 21.15
CA GLY A 269 22.96 15.22 20.33
C GLY A 269 24.16 14.40 20.85
N HIS A 270 24.03 13.72 22.00
CA HIS A 270 25.04 12.76 22.47
C HIS A 270 24.72 11.34 21.99
N SER A 271 25.72 10.64 21.46
CA SER A 271 25.65 9.22 21.10
C SER A 271 25.95 8.36 22.33
N TYR A 272 25.08 7.39 22.60
CA TYR A 272 25.24 6.42 23.68
C TYR A 272 25.16 5.00 23.12
N THR A 273 25.79 4.05 23.80
CA THR A 273 25.64 2.61 23.54
C THR A 273 25.03 1.91 24.74
N LEU A 274 24.35 0.80 24.51
CA LEU A 274 23.91 -0.14 25.55
C LEU A 274 24.77 -1.40 25.49
N ASP A 275 25.33 -1.76 26.63
CA ASP A 275 26.02 -3.02 26.87
C ASP A 275 25.18 -3.87 27.83
N TYR A 276 25.08 -5.16 27.56
CA TYR A 276 24.58 -6.18 28.48
C TYR A 276 25.65 -7.26 28.62
N ASP A 277 26.15 -7.47 29.84
CA ASP A 277 27.30 -8.35 30.10
C ASP A 277 26.98 -9.86 30.08
N GLY A 278 25.70 -10.21 29.97
CA GLY A 278 25.21 -11.59 29.94
C GLY A 278 24.90 -12.18 31.33
N GLU A 279 25.13 -11.43 32.40
CA GLU A 279 24.74 -11.77 33.77
C GLU A 279 23.50 -10.94 34.17
N GLY A 280 22.73 -11.40 35.16
CA GLY A 280 21.51 -10.71 35.62
C GLY A 280 20.20 -11.33 35.14
N ASP A 281 19.09 -10.62 35.37
CA ASP A 281 17.73 -11.15 35.28
C ASP A 281 17.12 -11.15 33.86
N LEU A 282 17.86 -10.80 32.80
CA LEU A 282 17.30 -10.75 31.43
C LEU A 282 17.15 -12.15 30.86
N MET A 283 15.94 -12.66 31.00
CA MET A 283 15.56 -13.98 30.53
C MET A 283 14.89 -13.90 29.17
N GLN A 284 15.21 -14.86 28.30
CA GLN A 284 14.33 -15.24 27.21
C GLN A 284 13.13 -16.04 27.78
N ALA A 285 12.09 -16.30 27.01
CA ALA A 285 10.87 -16.94 27.52
C ALA A 285 10.98 -18.44 27.96
N ASP A 286 12.19 -19.00 28.09
CA ASP A 286 12.51 -20.26 28.81
C ASP A 286 12.95 -20.01 30.25
N GLY A 287 13.39 -18.80 30.59
CA GLY A 287 14.24 -18.59 31.76
C GLY A 287 15.73 -18.88 31.50
N SER A 288 16.19 -18.87 30.24
CA SER A 288 17.62 -18.80 29.91
C SER A 288 18.06 -17.35 29.73
N GLY A 289 19.28 -17.05 30.17
CA GLY A 289 19.86 -15.72 29.98
C GLY A 289 19.98 -15.37 28.49
N VAL A 290 19.73 -14.11 28.14
CA VAL A 290 20.08 -13.56 26.83
C VAL A 290 21.61 -13.52 26.69
N GLU A 291 22.14 -13.76 25.49
CA GLU A 291 23.59 -13.65 25.26
C GLU A 291 24.08 -12.21 25.38
N ALA A 292 25.26 -12.03 25.96
CA ALA A 292 25.91 -10.72 26.10
C ALA A 292 26.03 -9.98 24.77
N PHE A 293 25.73 -8.69 24.77
CA PHE A 293 25.87 -7.79 23.62
C PHE A 293 26.53 -6.49 24.04
N THR A 294 27.37 -5.92 23.17
CA THR A 294 28.12 -4.70 23.44
C THR A 294 28.05 -3.73 22.27
N ASP A 295 28.24 -2.44 22.57
CA ASP A 295 28.20 -1.33 21.62
C ASP A 295 26.86 -1.19 20.84
N PHE A 296 25.73 -1.63 21.41
CA PHE A 296 24.43 -1.48 20.73
C PHE A 296 24.02 0.00 20.70
N PRO A 297 23.83 0.63 19.53
CA PRO A 297 23.58 2.07 19.46
C PRO A 297 22.19 2.43 20.02
N ILE A 298 22.12 3.50 20.82
CA ILE A 298 20.86 4.02 21.35
C ILE A 298 20.34 5.13 20.43
N GLU A 299 19.13 4.95 19.86
CA GLU A 299 18.39 6.00 19.16
C GLU A 299 17.86 7.04 20.17
N ASN A 300 18.71 8.02 20.44
CA ASN A 300 18.45 9.08 21.39
C ASN A 300 17.53 10.17 20.82
N HIS A 301 16.21 9.98 20.95
CA HIS A 301 15.22 11.04 20.69
C HIS A 301 14.90 11.85 21.96
N SER A 302 15.86 12.09 22.86
CA SER A 302 15.65 13.06 23.92
C SER A 302 15.68 14.49 23.34
N GLY A 303 14.70 15.30 23.74
CA GLY A 303 14.66 16.74 23.46
C GLY A 303 15.26 17.58 24.58
N TYR A 304 16.10 16.99 25.45
CA TYR A 304 16.62 17.67 26.63
C TYR A 304 17.88 18.49 26.31
N GLU A 305 17.74 19.80 26.46
CA GLU A 305 18.84 20.75 26.51
C GLU A 305 18.86 21.43 27.90
N PRO A 306 19.99 21.47 28.62
CA PRO A 306 20.08 22.06 29.96
C PRO A 306 19.92 23.58 29.94
N ALA A 307 19.40 24.16 31.04
CA ALA A 307 19.14 25.60 31.12
C ALA A 307 20.41 26.44 31.19
N SER A 308 20.42 27.60 30.52
CA SER A 308 21.57 28.51 30.44
C SER A 308 21.28 29.89 31.05
N VAL A 309 22.33 30.55 31.56
CA VAL A 309 22.29 31.87 32.19
C VAL A 309 22.36 32.97 31.13
N VAL A 310 21.44 33.94 31.18
CA VAL A 310 21.27 34.97 30.15
C VAL A 310 21.94 36.30 30.53
N ASN A 311 21.77 36.77 31.78
CA ASN A 311 22.37 38.04 32.26
C ASN A 311 22.47 38.09 33.80
N VAL A 312 23.38 38.93 34.34
CA VAL A 312 23.51 39.26 35.77
C VAL A 312 23.87 40.75 35.99
N GLU A 313 23.13 41.47 36.85
CA GLU A 313 23.28 42.94 37.04
C GLU A 313 22.96 43.43 38.47
N VAL A 314 23.53 44.57 38.90
CA VAL A 314 23.13 45.24 40.16
C VAL A 314 21.89 46.11 39.90
N THR A 315 20.90 46.03 40.79
CA THR A 315 19.61 46.71 40.59
C THR A 315 19.76 48.25 40.60
N GLU A 316 19.29 48.89 39.53
CA GLU A 316 19.33 50.37 39.41
C GLU A 316 18.54 51.04 40.55
N GLY A 317 19.20 51.95 41.27
CA GLY A 317 18.63 52.67 42.42
C GLY A 317 18.64 51.91 43.75
N ASP A 318 18.99 50.61 43.78
CA ASP A 318 19.20 49.84 45.01
C ASP A 318 20.51 49.02 44.93
N PRO A 319 21.65 49.61 45.34
CA PRO A 319 22.96 48.95 45.24
C PRO A 319 23.13 47.73 46.15
N THR A 320 22.08 47.30 46.89
CA THR A 320 22.11 46.12 47.77
C THR A 320 21.53 44.85 47.14
N LYS A 321 21.12 44.89 45.86
CA LYS A 321 20.49 43.75 45.16
C LYS A 321 21.19 43.38 43.87
N LEU A 322 21.21 42.09 43.58
CA LEU A 322 21.81 41.48 42.38
C LEU A 322 20.74 40.65 41.67
N ARG A 323 20.51 40.90 40.38
CA ARG A 323 19.50 40.23 39.55
C ARG A 323 20.17 39.25 38.59
N MET A 324 19.57 38.08 38.40
CA MET A 324 19.99 37.05 37.45
C MET A 324 18.80 36.60 36.59
N THR A 325 19.04 36.38 35.29
CA THR A 325 18.02 35.92 34.31
C THR A 325 18.40 34.57 33.70
N MET A 326 17.44 33.66 33.57
CA MET A 326 17.62 32.29 33.06
C MET A 326 16.62 31.94 31.95
N SER A 327 17.14 31.24 30.93
CA SER A 327 16.45 30.88 29.67
C SER A 327 15.32 29.84 29.77
N ARG A 328 15.01 29.34 30.98
CA ARG A 328 13.92 28.37 31.25
C ARG A 328 13.43 28.50 32.71
N PRO A 329 12.22 28.00 33.03
CA PRO A 329 11.69 27.94 34.40
C PRO A 329 12.62 27.24 35.41
N VAL A 330 12.84 27.85 36.58
CA VAL A 330 13.51 27.23 37.74
C VAL A 330 12.65 27.41 38.99
N LEU A 331 12.29 26.30 39.64
CA LEU A 331 11.33 26.32 40.76
C LEU A 331 12.00 26.52 42.13
N PHE A 332 13.25 26.06 42.29
CA PHE A 332 13.99 26.17 43.55
C PHE A 332 15.47 26.56 43.34
N VAL A 333 15.97 27.48 44.16
CA VAL A 333 17.35 27.99 44.14
C VAL A 333 17.94 28.05 45.55
N ASP A 334 19.00 27.29 45.81
CA ASP A 334 19.76 27.34 47.07
C ASP A 334 20.88 28.39 47.00
N HIS A 335 20.61 29.59 47.53
CA HIS A 335 21.59 30.69 47.62
C HIS A 335 22.93 30.31 48.27
N THR A 336 22.99 29.26 49.11
CA THR A 336 24.23 28.84 49.77
C THR A 336 25.23 28.16 48.81
N LYS A 337 24.80 27.85 47.58
CA LYS A 337 25.67 27.27 46.53
C LYS A 337 26.31 28.30 45.61
N PHE A 338 26.04 29.60 45.79
CA PHE A 338 26.54 30.68 44.93
C PHE A 338 27.58 31.53 45.65
N ALA A 339 28.61 31.97 44.92
CA ALA A 339 29.57 32.96 45.39
C ALA A 339 29.73 34.09 44.38
N LEU A 340 29.74 35.32 44.91
CA LEU A 340 30.12 36.52 44.18
C LEU A 340 31.62 36.78 44.42
N LEU A 341 32.40 36.68 43.36
CA LEU A 341 33.85 36.87 43.36
C LEU A 341 34.19 38.33 43.03
N GLY A 342 35.35 38.80 43.54
CA GLY A 342 35.83 40.18 43.31
C GLY A 342 35.39 41.21 44.37
N THR A 343 34.62 40.83 45.38
CA THR A 343 34.14 41.73 46.45
C THR A 343 34.03 41.01 47.81
N PRO A 344 34.19 41.70 48.96
CA PRO A 344 33.86 41.13 50.28
C PRO A 344 32.35 41.03 50.55
N VAL A 345 31.50 41.50 49.62
CA VAL A 345 30.04 41.42 49.72
C VAL A 345 29.56 40.00 49.37
N THR A 346 28.67 39.46 50.19
CA THR A 346 28.16 38.08 50.09
C THR A 346 26.67 38.06 49.79
N ILE A 347 26.21 36.99 49.15
CA ILE A 347 24.78 36.69 48.95
C ILE A 347 24.21 36.22 50.30
N THR A 348 23.12 36.84 50.75
CA THR A 348 22.49 36.57 52.06
C THR A 348 21.10 35.94 51.97
N GLY A 349 20.53 35.85 50.77
CA GLY A 349 19.25 35.16 50.51
C GLY A 349 18.74 35.37 49.09
N VAL A 350 17.73 34.58 48.70
CA VAL A 350 16.91 34.79 47.49
C VAL A 350 15.66 35.58 47.88
N LEU A 351 15.29 36.59 47.08
CA LEU A 351 14.18 37.49 47.38
C LEU A 351 12.83 36.99 46.83
N SER A 352 12.82 36.33 45.67
CA SER A 352 11.77 35.46 45.12
C SER A 352 12.20 34.95 43.73
N PRO A 353 11.76 33.76 43.28
CA PRO A 353 11.63 33.47 41.85
C PRO A 353 10.29 34.03 41.34
N VAL A 354 10.31 34.73 40.21
CA VAL A 354 9.11 35.02 39.42
C VAL A 354 9.27 34.28 38.09
N SER A 355 8.35 33.36 37.81
CA SER A 355 8.28 32.62 36.55
C SER A 355 7.18 33.21 35.68
N ASP A 356 7.56 33.82 34.56
CA ASP A 356 6.69 33.99 33.40
C ASP A 356 7.08 32.93 32.34
N GLU A 357 6.20 32.65 31.38
CA GLU A 357 6.25 31.40 30.58
C GLU A 357 7.49 31.19 29.68
N GLU A 358 8.39 32.17 29.53
CA GLU A 358 9.58 32.07 28.67
C GLU A 358 10.95 32.30 29.39
N ASP A 359 11.02 33.01 30.52
CA ASP A 359 12.26 33.30 31.26
C ASP A 359 12.01 33.31 32.80
N THR A 360 13.01 32.97 33.60
CA THR A 360 12.97 33.11 35.08
C THR A 360 13.95 34.16 35.59
N ILE A 361 13.44 35.05 36.45
CA ILE A 361 14.25 36.07 37.15
C ILE A 361 14.45 35.66 38.61
N VAL A 362 15.70 35.71 39.06
CA VAL A 362 16.13 35.42 40.43
C VAL A 362 16.85 36.64 41.00
N ASP A 363 16.22 37.31 41.98
CA ASP A 363 16.82 38.43 42.70
C ASP A 363 17.49 37.93 44.00
N PHE A 364 18.77 38.27 44.18
CA PHE A 364 19.59 37.97 45.36
C PHE A 364 19.79 39.21 46.22
N GLN A 365 19.69 39.04 47.55
CA GLN A 365 20.01 40.09 48.52
C GLN A 365 21.50 40.04 48.89
N LEU A 366 22.16 41.19 48.86
CA LEU A 366 23.58 41.34 49.23
C LEU A 366 23.74 41.83 50.67
N SER A 367 24.89 41.52 51.30
CA SER A 367 25.22 41.93 52.66
C SER A 367 25.59 43.42 52.83
N GLY A 368 25.71 44.19 51.75
CA GLY A 368 25.97 45.63 51.76
C GLY A 368 25.90 46.25 50.36
N PRO A 369 25.89 47.60 50.26
CA PRO A 369 25.76 48.30 48.98
C PRO A 369 27.07 48.25 48.16
N ILE A 370 26.95 47.98 46.86
CA ILE A 370 28.04 48.11 45.90
C ILE A 370 28.19 49.58 45.51
N LEU A 371 29.34 50.19 45.79
CA LEU A 371 29.61 51.60 45.53
C LEU A 371 29.98 51.84 44.06
N GLU A 372 29.75 53.06 43.57
CA GLU A 372 30.13 53.50 42.22
C GLU A 372 31.63 53.25 41.94
N GLY A 373 31.94 52.53 40.85
CA GLY A 373 33.32 52.28 40.39
C GLY A 373 33.94 50.90 40.70
N VAL A 374 33.22 49.95 41.30
CA VAL A 374 33.72 48.56 41.47
C VAL A 374 33.70 47.79 40.14
N SER A 375 34.80 47.09 39.81
CA SER A 375 34.99 46.33 38.55
C SER A 375 35.57 44.93 38.78
N GLY A 376 35.30 43.98 37.88
CA GLY A 376 35.84 42.62 37.94
C GLY A 376 35.02 41.64 38.80
N LEU A 377 33.71 41.89 38.91
CA LEU A 377 32.77 41.05 39.64
C LEU A 377 32.32 39.87 38.76
N SER A 378 32.36 38.64 39.30
CA SER A 378 31.77 37.45 38.67
C SER A 378 30.96 36.59 39.65
N LEU A 379 29.92 35.92 39.16
CA LEU A 379 29.05 35.01 39.90
C LEU A 379 29.36 33.57 39.47
N SER A 380 29.63 32.71 40.45
CA SER A 380 29.98 31.30 40.23
C SER A 380 29.14 30.38 41.12
N MET A 381 28.63 29.29 40.56
CA MET A 381 27.95 28.23 41.33
C MET A 381 28.97 27.15 41.72
N ILE A 382 28.93 26.72 42.98
CA ILE A 382 29.96 25.88 43.62
C ILE A 382 29.56 24.39 43.59
N MET A 383 28.27 24.09 43.63
CA MET A 383 27.67 22.77 43.52
C MET A 383 26.26 22.92 42.94
N VAL A 384 25.68 21.80 42.45
CA VAL A 384 24.27 21.72 42.05
C VAL A 384 23.36 22.33 43.14
N GLY A 385 22.58 23.34 42.76
CA GLY A 385 21.74 24.12 43.68
C GLY A 385 20.48 24.72 43.06
N MET A 386 20.11 24.28 41.85
CA MET A 386 18.92 24.70 41.11
C MET A 386 18.12 23.47 40.69
N HIS A 387 16.83 23.44 41.00
CA HIS A 387 15.94 22.31 40.71
C HIS A 387 14.65 22.73 39.98
N ASP A 388 14.16 21.84 39.13
CA ASP A 388 12.88 21.96 38.43
C ASP A 388 11.67 21.51 39.30
N ASP A 389 10.48 21.48 38.69
CA ASP A 389 9.23 21.07 39.33
C ASP A 389 9.13 19.56 39.61
N MET A 390 10.01 18.75 39.04
CA MET A 390 10.19 17.33 39.32
C MET A 390 11.36 17.06 40.30
N GLY A 391 11.98 18.12 40.84
CA GLY A 391 13.09 18.05 41.78
C GLY A 391 14.44 17.71 41.15
N GLN A 392 14.54 17.71 39.83
CA GLN A 392 15.75 17.35 39.09
C GLN A 392 16.70 18.55 38.90
N PRO A 393 18.03 18.33 38.82
CA PRO A 393 19.01 19.41 38.75
C PRO A 393 19.14 20.02 37.34
N VAL A 394 19.01 21.35 37.23
CA VAL A 394 18.77 22.01 35.92
C VAL A 394 20.01 22.62 35.26
N ALA A 395 21.06 22.99 36.02
CA ALA A 395 22.26 23.65 35.50
C ALA A 395 23.51 23.54 36.41
N VAL A 396 24.70 23.75 35.85
CA VAL A 396 25.97 24.06 36.54
C VAL A 396 26.75 25.11 35.73
N PHE A 397 27.26 26.17 36.35
CA PHE A 397 27.99 27.25 35.65
C PHE A 397 29.03 27.97 36.53
N HIS A 398 30.05 28.55 35.88
CA HIS A 398 31.17 29.24 36.51
C HIS A 398 31.48 30.57 35.79
N ASP A 399 31.85 31.59 36.57
CA ASP A 399 32.44 32.90 36.20
C ASP A 399 31.61 33.82 35.26
N VAL A 400 30.37 34.16 35.68
CA VAL A 400 29.46 35.06 34.93
C VAL A 400 29.56 36.54 35.40
N PRO A 401 29.78 37.56 34.54
CA PRO A 401 30.09 38.97 34.93
C PRO A 401 28.88 39.90 35.32
N VAL A 402 29.13 41.08 35.94
CA VAL A 402 28.12 41.99 36.60
C VAL A 402 28.36 43.55 36.41
N GLN A 403 27.34 44.46 36.52
CA GLN A 403 27.34 45.95 36.21
C GLN A 403 26.71 46.93 37.33
N ASN A 404 26.98 48.29 37.44
CA ASN A 404 26.70 49.23 38.65
C ASN A 404 26.83 50.86 38.56
N ASN A 405 26.26 51.79 39.46
CA ASN A 405 26.30 53.36 39.53
C ASN A 405 25.89 54.18 40.90
N SER A 406 26.11 55.56 41.13
CA SER A 406 25.29 56.65 41.95
C SER A 406 25.92 57.86 42.85
N THR A 407 25.29 59.09 43.09
CA THR A 407 25.80 60.37 43.85
C THR A 407 24.82 61.51 44.50
N TYR A 408 25.21 62.55 45.38
CA TYR A 408 24.41 63.79 45.91
C TYR A 408 25.08 64.92 46.92
N GLN A 409 24.65 66.26 47.09
CA GLN A 409 25.01 67.29 48.22
C GLN A 409 24.34 68.79 48.36
N PHE A 410 24.59 69.71 49.41
CA PHE A 410 24.15 71.20 49.58
C PHE A 410 24.93 72.24 50.57
N THR A 411 24.54 73.57 50.72
CA THR A 411 25.39 74.84 50.95
C THR A 411 25.09 75.96 52.06
N GLY A 412 26.09 76.85 52.37
CA GLY A 412 26.00 78.21 53.02
C GLY A 412 27.28 79.11 52.83
N ALA A 413 27.21 80.46 52.86
CA ALA A 413 28.22 81.34 52.18
C ALA A 413 29.37 82.00 53.02
N ILE A 414 30.62 81.74 52.62
CA ILE A 414 31.88 82.40 53.05
C ILE A 414 32.72 82.68 51.76
N SER A 415 33.90 83.33 51.78
CA SER A 415 34.72 83.53 50.55
C SER A 415 36.23 83.40 50.74
N ALA A 416 36.96 83.04 49.67
CA ALA A 416 38.42 82.86 49.69
C ALA A 416 39.10 83.31 48.39
N GLN A 417 40.38 83.71 48.46
CA GLN A 417 41.18 84.17 47.32
C GLN A 417 42.69 83.89 47.46
N VAL A 418 43.41 83.84 46.32
CA VAL A 418 44.89 83.74 46.26
C VAL A 418 45.51 85.14 46.13
N THR A 419 46.56 85.43 46.90
CA THR A 419 47.25 86.73 46.83
C THR A 419 48.04 86.88 45.53
N ALA A 420 47.77 87.93 44.76
CA ALA A 420 48.44 88.20 43.49
C ALA A 420 49.98 88.31 43.65
N GLY A 421 50.72 87.61 42.79
CA GLY A 421 52.18 87.59 42.81
C GLY A 421 52.82 86.58 43.77
N ASN A 422 52.06 85.82 44.56
CA ASN A 422 52.61 84.80 45.46
C ASN A 422 51.76 83.51 45.44
N SER A 423 52.04 82.63 44.49
CA SER A 423 51.22 81.46 44.11
C SER A 423 51.11 80.34 45.16
N ARG A 424 51.54 80.56 46.41
CA ARG A 424 51.54 79.57 47.50
C ARG A 424 50.73 80.00 48.74
N VAL A 425 50.01 81.13 48.69
CA VAL A 425 49.24 81.65 49.84
C VAL A 425 47.77 81.83 49.48
N VAL A 426 46.89 81.23 50.28
CA VAL A 426 45.43 81.32 50.19
C VAL A 426 44.90 82.09 51.40
N GLN A 427 43.98 83.02 51.18
CA GLN A 427 43.35 83.82 52.23
C GLN A 427 41.83 83.61 52.22
N ILE A 428 41.28 83.21 53.37
CA ILE A 428 39.84 83.07 53.61
C ILE A 428 39.37 84.32 54.34
N LEU A 429 38.35 84.98 53.80
CA LEU A 429 37.72 86.15 54.41
C LEU A 429 36.40 85.76 55.07
N MET A 430 36.28 86.09 56.34
CA MET A 430 35.10 85.86 57.17
C MET A 430 34.42 87.21 57.42
N SER A 431 33.08 87.22 57.46
CA SER A 431 32.30 88.46 57.66
C SER A 431 32.51 89.07 59.05
N ASP A 432 32.78 88.22 60.03
CA ASP A 432 32.95 88.58 61.44
C ASP A 432 34.32 88.12 61.96
N PRO A 433 34.85 88.70 63.06
CA PRO A 433 36.15 88.31 63.57
C PRO A 433 36.12 86.95 64.27
N VAL A 434 37.13 86.11 64.01
CA VAL A 434 37.21 84.72 64.50
C VAL A 434 38.58 84.43 65.10
N THR A 435 38.63 83.57 66.12
CA THR A 435 39.89 83.06 66.69
C THR A 435 39.89 81.54 66.68
N ILE A 436 41.09 80.93 66.57
CA ILE A 436 41.27 79.47 66.55
C ILE A 436 41.94 79.08 67.87
N GLY A 437 41.17 78.59 68.84
CA GLY A 437 41.70 78.11 70.12
C GLY A 437 42.56 79.12 70.90
N GLY A 438 42.34 80.42 70.70
CA GLY A 438 43.13 81.50 71.32
C GLY A 438 44.49 81.81 70.67
N ALA A 439 44.86 81.15 69.56
CA ALA A 439 46.12 81.36 68.86
C ALA A 439 45.95 82.21 67.58
N THR A 440 46.99 83.00 67.25
CA THR A 440 47.02 83.88 66.05
C THR A 440 47.86 83.32 64.89
N SER A 441 48.66 82.27 65.10
CA SER A 441 49.43 81.60 64.04
C SER A 441 49.93 80.22 64.48
N GLY A 442 50.23 79.34 63.52
CA GLY A 442 50.79 78.01 63.78
C GLY A 442 51.50 77.38 62.58
N ALA A 443 52.26 76.31 62.85
CA ALA A 443 52.89 75.47 61.83
C ALA A 443 51.98 74.28 61.46
N GLY A 444 52.07 73.79 60.23
CA GLY A 444 51.16 72.78 59.68
C GLY A 444 49.79 73.34 59.30
N ALA A 445 48.79 72.47 59.19
CA ALA A 445 47.39 72.84 58.97
C ALA A 445 46.69 73.20 60.31
N PRO A 446 45.79 74.20 60.35
CA PRO A 446 44.87 74.35 61.48
C PRO A 446 43.89 73.16 61.51
N ALA A 447 43.69 72.55 62.68
CA ALA A 447 42.94 71.30 62.80
C ALA A 447 41.47 71.47 62.34
N GLY A 448 41.05 70.60 61.42
CA GLY A 448 39.76 70.62 60.72
C GLY A 448 39.76 71.34 59.37
N ILE A 449 40.82 72.09 59.02
CA ILE A 449 40.94 72.78 57.72
C ILE A 449 41.93 72.06 56.79
N SER A 450 41.50 71.84 55.54
CA SER A 450 42.34 71.31 54.48
C SER A 450 42.11 72.04 53.14
N ILE A 451 43.11 71.96 52.25
CA ILE A 451 42.98 72.31 50.84
C ILE A 451 43.29 71.02 50.07
N PRO A 452 42.29 70.35 49.47
CA PRO A 452 42.49 69.06 48.81
C PRO A 452 43.64 69.10 47.78
N GLY A 453 44.51 68.08 47.80
CA GLY A 453 45.66 67.99 46.91
C GLY A 453 46.87 68.89 47.24
N LYS A 454 46.82 69.72 48.30
CA LYS A 454 47.95 70.56 48.73
C LYS A 454 48.21 70.40 50.23
N VAL A 455 49.48 70.33 50.64
CA VAL A 455 49.82 70.27 52.08
C VAL A 455 49.95 71.69 52.61
N ILE A 456 49.20 72.03 53.67
CA ILE A 456 49.32 73.32 54.35
C ILE A 456 50.54 73.27 55.27
N SER A 457 51.55 74.10 55.00
CA SER A 457 52.79 74.16 55.76
C SER A 457 52.72 75.07 57.00
N SER A 458 51.85 76.07 56.98
CA SER A 458 51.66 77.04 58.08
C SER A 458 50.40 77.88 57.89
N TRP A 459 49.92 78.50 58.97
CA TRP A 459 48.75 79.38 58.98
C TRP A 459 48.90 80.58 59.94
N ALA A 460 48.13 81.65 59.66
CA ALA A 460 48.01 82.83 60.52
C ALA A 460 46.62 83.47 60.42
N VAL A 461 46.12 84.05 61.52
CA VAL A 461 44.81 84.73 61.60
C VAL A 461 45.00 86.19 62.05
N SER A 462 44.33 87.11 61.37
CA SER A 462 44.24 88.53 61.75
C SER A 462 42.80 89.02 61.63
N SER A 463 42.19 89.44 62.74
CA SER A 463 40.79 89.89 62.86
C SER A 463 39.75 89.06 62.08
N THR A 464 39.58 89.31 60.78
CA THR A 464 38.56 88.74 59.88
C THR A 464 39.15 87.90 58.73
N VAL A 465 40.47 87.62 58.75
CA VAL A 465 41.18 86.92 57.67
C VAL A 465 42.05 85.78 58.22
N LEU A 466 41.88 84.58 57.65
CA LEU A 466 42.76 83.41 57.86
C LEU A 466 43.62 83.21 56.61
N SER A 467 44.94 83.20 56.78
CA SER A 467 45.93 82.95 55.72
C SER A 467 46.56 81.57 55.87
N LEU A 468 46.63 80.80 54.79
CA LEU A 468 47.14 79.44 54.70
C LEU A 468 48.26 79.38 53.65
N THR A 469 49.41 78.78 53.99
CA THR A 469 50.55 78.60 53.06
C THR A 469 50.64 77.15 52.61
N VAL A 470 50.80 76.88 51.31
CA VAL A 470 50.80 75.53 50.72
C VAL A 470 52.14 75.09 50.11
N SER A 471 52.37 73.77 50.12
CA SER A 471 53.63 73.12 49.72
C SER A 471 53.96 73.18 48.22
N ALA A 472 52.95 73.33 47.36
CA ALA A 472 53.08 73.41 45.91
C ALA A 472 52.32 74.64 45.36
N PRO A 473 52.83 75.31 44.32
CA PRO A 473 52.18 76.50 43.77
C PRO A 473 50.83 76.17 43.13
N ILE A 474 49.99 77.20 43.05
CA ILE A 474 48.66 77.21 42.44
C ILE A 474 48.82 77.83 41.04
N LYS A 475 48.55 77.05 39.99
CA LYS A 475 48.68 77.45 38.57
C LYS A 475 47.55 78.42 38.19
N ASN A 476 47.71 79.21 37.13
CA ASN A 476 46.61 80.09 36.68
C ASN A 476 45.41 79.24 36.21
N GLY A 477 44.20 79.59 36.62
CA GLY A 477 42.99 78.80 36.34
C GLY A 477 42.84 77.48 37.10
N GLU A 478 43.78 77.13 37.99
CA GLU A 478 43.63 75.97 38.88
C GLU A 478 42.51 76.25 39.89
N ASN A 479 41.39 75.54 39.77
CA ASN A 479 40.29 75.59 40.73
C ASN A 479 40.72 74.86 42.00
N ILE A 480 40.88 75.63 43.08
CA ILE A 480 41.17 75.11 44.42
C ILE A 480 40.06 75.53 45.38
N SER A 481 39.79 74.66 46.35
CA SER A 481 38.75 74.90 47.36
C SER A 481 39.32 74.76 48.77
N ALA A 482 38.90 75.65 49.67
CA ALA A 482 39.20 75.52 51.10
C ALA A 482 38.06 74.77 51.79
N VAL A 483 38.39 73.66 52.45
CA VAL A 483 37.43 72.80 53.15
C VAL A 483 37.67 72.90 54.65
N TYR A 484 36.59 73.10 55.41
CA TYR A 484 36.55 72.89 56.86
C TYR A 484 35.55 71.77 57.15
N ASP A 485 35.95 70.78 57.92
CA ASP A 485 35.17 69.55 58.16
C ASP A 485 34.24 69.60 59.39
N GLY A 486 34.24 70.71 60.14
CA GLY A 486 33.43 70.88 61.35
C GLY A 486 33.89 70.05 62.56
N SER A 487 34.96 69.26 62.45
CA SER A 487 35.37 68.29 63.48
C SER A 487 35.95 68.90 64.76
N ASN A 488 36.27 70.20 64.76
CA ASN A 488 36.99 70.87 65.83
C ASN A 488 36.29 72.18 66.27
N PRO A 489 35.56 72.21 67.40
CA PRO A 489 34.73 73.36 67.81
C PRO A 489 35.51 74.62 68.23
N ALA A 490 36.82 74.68 67.96
CA ALA A 490 37.71 75.78 68.32
C ALA A 490 37.58 77.03 67.41
N PHE A 491 36.78 76.99 66.34
CA PHE A 491 36.39 78.16 65.55
C PHE A 491 35.23 78.88 66.21
N ILE A 492 35.55 79.79 67.12
CA ILE A 492 34.57 80.52 67.93
C ILE A 492 34.67 82.02 67.61
N GLY A 493 33.52 82.64 67.31
CA GLY A 493 33.43 84.10 67.17
C GLY A 493 33.73 84.79 68.50
N VAL A 494 34.27 86.02 68.47
CA VAL A 494 34.89 86.67 69.65
C VAL A 494 33.98 86.87 70.87
N ASN A 495 32.67 86.67 70.72
CA ASN A 495 31.67 86.74 71.80
C ASN A 495 31.14 85.37 72.30
N ASN A 496 31.70 84.25 71.84
CA ASN A 496 31.35 82.87 72.26
C ASN A 496 29.94 82.35 71.90
N GLU A 497 29.19 82.99 71.00
CA GLU A 497 27.77 82.64 70.74
C GLU A 497 27.48 81.76 69.50
N TYR A 498 28.46 81.47 68.62
CA TYR A 498 28.23 80.65 67.41
C TYR A 498 29.39 79.71 67.08
N VAL A 499 29.06 78.57 66.46
CA VAL A 499 29.97 77.58 65.87
C VAL A 499 29.74 77.56 64.35
N ILE A 500 30.81 77.41 63.56
CA ILE A 500 30.75 77.30 62.11
C ILE A 500 30.58 75.82 61.73
N ASP A 501 29.59 75.49 60.91
CA ASP A 501 29.43 74.14 60.32
C ASP A 501 30.42 73.90 59.17
N ALA A 502 30.58 72.65 58.75
CA ALA A 502 31.48 72.26 57.67
C ALA A 502 31.22 73.07 56.38
N PHE A 503 32.27 73.65 55.80
CA PHE A 503 32.17 74.50 54.61
C PHE A 503 33.16 74.10 53.53
N ASN A 504 32.81 74.37 52.27
CA ASN A 504 33.68 74.18 51.12
C ASN A 504 33.59 75.43 50.22
N LEU A 505 34.72 76.10 49.98
CA LEU A 505 34.76 77.42 49.35
C LEU A 505 35.70 77.45 48.16
N ALA A 506 35.15 77.77 46.99
CA ALA A 506 35.97 78.06 45.81
C ALA A 506 36.86 79.29 46.07
N VAL A 507 38.16 79.13 45.84
CA VAL A 507 39.15 80.19 46.02
C VAL A 507 39.33 80.93 44.69
N THR A 508 39.10 82.25 44.67
CA THR A 508 39.33 83.07 43.47
C THR A 508 40.83 83.16 43.18
N ASN A 509 41.25 82.68 42.01
CA ASN A 509 42.66 82.47 41.65
C ASN A 509 43.19 83.60 40.75
N ASN A 510 44.17 84.37 41.27
CA ASN A 510 44.84 85.48 40.57
C ASN A 510 46.32 85.17 40.24
N SER A 511 46.66 83.90 39.98
CA SER A 511 48.00 83.43 39.62
C SER A 511 48.33 83.63 38.13
N THR A 512 49.61 83.60 37.74
CA THR A 512 50.07 83.92 36.36
C THR A 512 50.97 82.86 35.72
N TYR A 513 50.88 81.60 36.14
CA TYR A 513 51.74 80.47 35.70
C TYR A 513 51.02 79.51 34.72
N ALA A 514 51.69 79.06 33.64
CA ALA A 514 51.09 78.28 32.53
C ALA A 514 52.04 77.18 31.92
N PRO A 515 51.51 76.08 31.33
CA PRO A 515 52.26 74.95 30.73
C PRO A 515 52.57 75.10 29.21
N ALA A 516 53.20 74.09 28.59
CA ALA A 516 53.76 74.13 27.22
C ALA A 516 53.08 73.16 26.21
N THR A 517 53.04 73.53 24.91
CA THR A 517 52.29 72.82 23.86
C THR A 517 52.96 72.88 22.46
N VAL A 518 52.65 71.91 21.59
CA VAL A 518 52.80 71.83 20.10
C VAL A 518 53.92 70.93 19.50
N VAL A 519 53.48 69.96 18.69
CA VAL A 519 54.20 69.13 17.70
C VAL A 519 54.15 69.78 16.31
N THR A 520 55.21 69.72 15.48
CA THR A 520 55.24 70.53 14.23
C THR A 520 55.35 69.80 12.88
N SER A 521 55.88 68.57 12.78
CA SER A 521 55.97 67.85 11.48
C SER A 521 56.25 66.34 11.62
N PRO A 522 55.22 65.46 11.65
CA PRO A 522 55.45 64.02 11.58
C PRO A 522 55.49 63.50 10.12
N GLN A 523 56.43 62.61 9.79
CA GLN A 523 56.61 62.07 8.44
C GLN A 523 57.20 60.65 8.39
N ILE A 524 56.89 59.92 7.31
CA ILE A 524 57.51 58.63 6.97
C ILE A 524 58.48 58.85 5.79
N PRO A 525 59.79 58.64 5.95
CA PRO A 525 60.78 58.94 4.91
C PRO A 525 60.81 57.94 3.74
N GLN A 526 61.07 58.44 2.54
CA GLN A 526 61.23 57.63 1.31
C GLN A 526 62.21 56.47 1.43
N ALA A 527 63.34 56.68 2.11
CA ALA A 527 64.39 55.68 2.27
C ALA A 527 64.18 54.71 3.45
N GLN A 528 63.18 54.96 4.30
CA GLN A 528 62.93 54.24 5.55
C GLN A 528 61.42 54.12 5.80
N PRO A 529 60.69 53.33 5.00
CA PRO A 529 59.22 53.24 5.05
C PRO A 529 58.66 52.63 6.35
N ASN A 530 59.52 52.10 7.22
CA ASN A 530 59.18 51.56 8.54
C ASN A 530 59.60 52.49 9.72
N ARG A 531 59.83 53.78 9.44
CA ARG A 531 60.17 54.80 10.44
C ARG A 531 59.21 55.98 10.38
N LEU A 532 58.75 56.43 11.55
CA LEU A 532 57.98 57.65 11.71
C LEU A 532 58.81 58.68 12.50
N ILE A 533 59.16 59.79 11.87
CA ILE A 533 59.95 60.87 12.47
C ILE A 533 59.03 62.00 12.90
N VAL A 534 59.18 62.49 14.14
CA VAL A 534 58.33 63.53 14.76
C VAL A 534 59.19 64.57 15.48
N THR A 535 58.95 65.87 15.23
CA THR A 535 59.71 66.97 15.86
C THR A 535 58.88 67.75 16.89
N MET A 536 59.49 67.98 18.06
CA MET A 536 58.91 68.62 19.25
C MET A 536 59.55 69.98 19.56
N THR A 537 58.79 70.91 20.14
CA THR A 537 59.20 72.31 20.38
C THR A 537 60.03 72.53 21.66
N ARG A 538 59.96 71.61 22.64
CA ARG A 538 60.80 71.59 23.85
C ARG A 538 61.63 70.31 23.94
N ALA A 539 62.58 70.28 24.89
CA ALA A 539 63.30 69.06 25.25
C ALA A 539 62.36 68.06 25.96
N VAL A 540 62.62 66.77 25.77
CA VAL A 540 61.78 65.67 26.25
C VAL A 540 62.64 64.71 27.05
N LYS A 541 62.18 64.32 28.23
CA LYS A 541 62.93 63.49 29.18
C LYS A 541 62.61 62.00 29.06
N ASN A 542 61.32 61.66 28.93
CA ASN A 542 60.82 60.28 28.79
C ASN A 542 59.64 60.20 27.81
N ILE A 543 59.50 59.08 27.12
CA ILE A 543 58.46 58.79 26.11
C ILE A 543 57.94 57.37 26.33
N ASP A 544 56.61 57.19 26.35
CA ASP A 544 55.95 55.89 26.33
C ASP A 544 55.23 55.69 24.99
N TYR A 545 55.83 54.90 24.10
CA TYR A 545 55.28 54.66 22.75
C TYR A 545 53.95 53.91 22.74
N THR A 546 53.61 53.19 23.81
CA THR A 546 52.32 52.47 23.92
C THR A 546 51.13 53.41 24.03
N LYS A 547 51.38 54.71 24.23
CA LYS A 547 50.39 55.80 24.26
C LYS A 547 50.20 56.49 22.92
N TYR A 548 50.83 56.03 21.84
CA TYR A 548 50.72 56.60 20.50
C TYR A 548 49.99 55.64 19.56
N ALA A 549 49.15 56.19 18.68
CA ALA A 549 48.42 55.45 17.66
C ALA A 549 48.68 56.06 16.28
N LEU A 550 48.77 55.20 15.26
CA LEU A 550 48.98 55.55 13.87
C LEU A 550 47.79 55.05 13.04
N ASP A 551 46.85 55.95 12.74
CA ASP A 551 45.61 55.60 12.04
C ASP A 551 45.76 55.81 10.53
N GLY A 552 45.05 55.02 9.72
CA GLY A 552 45.03 55.16 8.25
C GLY A 552 46.16 54.42 7.52
N THR A 553 46.83 53.50 8.20
CA THR A 553 47.75 52.49 7.67
C THR A 553 47.52 51.18 8.44
N HIS A 554 48.03 50.06 7.93
CA HIS A 554 47.96 48.75 8.60
C HIS A 554 49.06 48.57 9.68
N ALA A 555 50.07 49.43 9.65
CA ALA A 555 51.31 49.29 10.39
C ALA A 555 51.26 49.96 11.78
N LEU A 556 51.81 49.30 12.80
CA LEU A 556 51.73 49.68 14.22
C LEU A 556 53.05 50.27 14.76
N ILE A 557 52.94 51.21 15.71
CA ILE A 557 54.10 51.75 16.43
C ILE A 557 54.59 50.71 17.46
N THR A 558 55.77 50.15 17.23
CA THR A 558 56.36 49.06 18.06
C THR A 558 57.55 49.50 18.92
N GLY A 559 57.98 50.75 18.85
CA GLY A 559 59.04 51.26 19.73
C GLY A 559 59.50 52.69 19.42
N VAL A 560 60.54 53.14 20.13
CA VAL A 560 61.23 54.42 19.92
C VAL A 560 62.73 54.17 19.79
N VAL A 561 63.40 54.89 18.88
CA VAL A 561 64.85 54.79 18.64
C VAL A 561 65.63 55.84 19.44
N SER A 562 65.09 57.06 19.64
CA SER A 562 65.71 58.09 20.49
C SER A 562 64.71 59.14 21.00
N PRO A 563 65.09 59.86 22.07
CA PRO A 563 65.24 61.31 21.94
C PRO A 563 66.71 61.74 22.06
N LEU A 564 67.15 62.62 21.14
CA LEU A 564 68.50 63.21 21.14
C LEU A 564 68.48 64.67 21.63
N GLY A 565 69.23 64.96 22.69
CA GLY A 565 69.74 66.31 23.00
C GLY A 565 68.82 67.24 23.81
N GLY A 566 69.42 68.18 24.54
CA GLY A 566 68.73 69.05 25.50
C GLY A 566 68.59 70.52 25.08
N ALA A 567 67.86 71.27 25.92
CA ALA A 567 67.66 72.72 25.94
C ALA A 567 66.96 73.42 24.75
N ALA A 568 66.90 72.84 23.53
CA ALA A 568 66.12 73.43 22.43
C ALA A 568 65.70 72.40 21.37
N ALA A 569 64.41 72.00 21.39
CA ALA A 569 63.73 71.09 20.46
C ALA A 569 64.29 69.65 20.36
N ALA A 570 63.41 68.65 20.46
CA ALA A 570 63.75 67.23 20.34
C ALA A 570 63.14 66.60 19.08
N THR A 571 63.89 65.74 18.38
CA THR A 571 63.34 64.86 17.33
C THR A 571 63.23 63.44 17.86
N ILE A 572 62.09 62.82 17.62
CA ILE A 572 61.71 61.48 18.06
C ILE A 572 61.54 60.61 16.82
N GLU A 573 62.10 59.41 16.85
CA GLU A 573 61.97 58.42 15.77
C GLU A 573 61.26 57.19 16.34
N PHE A 574 60.05 56.92 15.85
CA PHE A 574 59.27 55.74 16.17
C PHE A 574 59.58 54.61 15.19
N ILE A 575 59.56 53.37 15.71
CA ILE A 575 59.65 52.15 14.93
C ILE A 575 58.23 51.75 14.53
N ILE A 576 58.03 51.49 13.24
CA ILE A 576 56.83 50.85 12.71
C ILE A 576 57.17 49.38 12.41
N ASP A 577 56.24 48.46 12.65
CA ASP A 577 56.43 47.01 12.41
C ASP A 577 56.63 46.64 10.94
N GLU A 578 55.88 47.23 10.02
CA GLU A 578 55.96 46.96 8.59
C GLU A 578 56.16 48.22 7.71
N PRO A 579 56.66 48.08 6.47
CA PRO A 579 56.83 49.19 5.53
C PRO A 579 55.48 49.77 5.10
N VAL A 580 55.28 51.07 5.33
CA VAL A 580 54.09 51.79 4.87
C VAL A 580 54.15 51.98 3.34
N ASN A 581 53.06 51.61 2.65
CA ASN A 581 52.95 51.69 1.19
C ASN A 581 52.86 53.16 0.72
N GLY A 582 53.55 53.52 -0.37
CA GLY A 582 53.56 54.89 -0.90
C GLY A 582 52.20 55.44 -1.33
N ASN A 583 51.21 54.57 -1.56
CA ASN A 583 49.84 54.95 -1.90
C ASN A 583 48.95 55.27 -0.68
N GLU A 584 49.40 55.02 0.56
CA GLU A 584 48.64 55.35 1.77
C GLU A 584 48.80 56.83 2.15
N THR A 585 47.84 57.68 1.75
CA THR A 585 47.96 59.15 1.84
C THR A 585 47.22 59.80 3.02
N ALA A 586 46.51 59.04 3.85
CA ALA A 586 45.56 59.55 4.85
C ALA A 586 46.02 59.40 6.32
N ILE A 587 47.31 59.15 6.54
CA ILE A 587 47.87 58.70 7.83
C ILE A 587 47.79 59.78 8.91
N ARG A 588 47.41 59.40 10.14
CA ARG A 588 47.25 60.29 11.31
C ARG A 588 48.00 59.74 12.53
N LEU A 589 48.58 60.64 13.33
CA LEU A 589 49.25 60.33 14.59
C LEU A 589 48.47 60.94 15.76
N SER A 590 48.25 60.13 16.79
CA SER A 590 47.60 60.53 18.05
C SER A 590 48.45 60.10 19.26
N MET A 591 48.38 60.83 20.37
CA MET A 591 49.03 60.54 21.66
C MET A 591 48.03 60.76 22.80
N ILE A 592 47.80 59.73 23.63
CA ILE A 592 46.98 59.84 24.85
C ILE A 592 47.79 60.32 26.06
N ALA A 593 47.10 60.75 27.12
CA ALA A 593 47.72 61.37 28.29
C ALA A 593 48.78 60.46 28.95
N GLY A 594 49.89 61.06 29.38
CA GLY A 594 51.03 60.35 29.98
C GLY A 594 52.04 59.77 28.99
N GLY A 595 51.83 59.89 27.67
CA GLY A 595 52.78 59.40 26.66
C GLY A 595 54.14 60.11 26.59
N MET A 596 54.32 61.21 27.32
CA MET A 596 55.55 62.00 27.31
C MET A 596 55.70 62.87 28.57
N VAL A 597 56.94 63.06 29.03
CA VAL A 597 57.32 63.97 30.13
C VAL A 597 58.43 64.92 29.68
N ASP A 598 58.31 66.21 30.01
CA ASP A 598 59.28 67.26 29.67
C ASP A 598 60.52 67.28 30.57
N ASP A 599 61.41 68.26 30.35
CA ASP A 599 62.65 68.43 31.10
C ASP A 599 62.48 68.94 32.55
N GLU A 600 61.26 69.32 32.94
CA GLU A 600 60.87 69.79 34.29
C GLU A 600 59.99 68.76 35.04
N ASP A 601 60.00 67.50 34.58
CA ASP A 601 59.18 66.39 35.10
C ASP A 601 57.66 66.65 35.03
N GLN A 602 57.19 67.48 34.09
CA GLN A 602 55.76 67.68 33.82
C GLN A 602 55.27 66.81 32.65
N PRO A 603 54.07 66.21 32.72
CA PRO A 603 53.48 65.49 31.59
C PRO A 603 53.09 66.47 30.47
N VAL A 604 53.38 66.10 29.23
CA VAL A 604 53.02 66.87 28.04
C VAL A 604 51.54 66.67 27.68
N GLU A 605 50.88 67.70 27.18
CA GLU A 605 49.47 67.62 26.77
C GLU A 605 49.24 66.60 25.65
N PRO A 606 48.17 65.77 25.72
CA PRO A 606 47.82 64.84 24.66
C PRO A 606 47.37 65.55 23.38
N PHE A 607 47.52 64.88 22.24
CA PHE A 607 47.12 65.39 20.93
C PHE A 607 46.51 64.29 20.07
N SER A 608 45.70 64.63 19.08
CA SER A 608 45.06 63.65 18.19
C SER A 608 45.00 64.13 16.74
N ASN A 609 44.88 63.17 15.82
CA ASN A 609 44.65 63.41 14.39
C ASN A 609 45.72 64.25 13.67
N VAL A 610 46.96 64.27 14.15
CA VAL A 610 48.06 65.03 13.53
C VAL A 610 48.43 64.38 12.19
N GLN A 611 48.44 65.13 11.09
CA GLN A 611 48.68 64.57 9.76
C GLN A 611 50.13 64.12 9.58
N VAL A 612 50.32 62.85 9.20
CA VAL A 612 51.62 62.29 8.84
C VAL A 612 51.83 62.43 7.33
N VAL A 613 52.99 62.95 6.91
CA VAL A 613 53.36 62.99 5.50
C VAL A 613 54.05 61.68 5.10
N ASN A 614 53.40 60.87 4.27
CA ASN A 614 53.98 59.65 3.72
C ASN A 614 54.79 59.98 2.45
N ASN A 615 56.11 59.76 2.48
CA ASN A 615 56.99 59.91 1.33
C ASN A 615 57.54 58.56 0.81
N SER A 616 56.96 57.44 1.27
CA SER A 616 57.37 56.09 0.86
C SER A 616 57.25 55.87 -0.66
N GLN A 617 58.17 55.08 -1.22
CA GLN A 617 58.09 54.55 -2.60
C GLN A 617 57.85 53.04 -2.65
N HIS A 618 57.40 52.46 -1.53
CA HIS A 618 57.08 51.04 -1.43
C HIS A 618 55.78 50.74 -2.19
N VAL A 619 55.83 49.82 -3.16
CA VAL A 619 54.68 49.41 -3.99
C VAL A 619 54.36 47.94 -3.70
N GLY A 620 53.15 47.69 -3.19
CA GLY A 620 52.64 46.34 -2.95
C GLY A 620 52.27 45.59 -4.23
N ILE A 621 52.14 44.26 -4.15
CA ILE A 621 51.74 43.41 -5.28
C ILE A 621 50.27 43.69 -5.66
N SER A 622 50.00 43.77 -6.97
CA SER A 622 48.68 43.93 -7.54
C SER A 622 48.32 42.78 -8.49
N VAL A 623 47.03 42.61 -8.80
CA VAL A 623 46.54 41.69 -9.83
C VAL A 623 46.35 42.47 -11.13
N SER A 624 47.04 42.07 -12.20
CA SER A 624 46.98 42.74 -13.51
C SER A 624 45.90 42.16 -14.43
N ASN A 625 45.62 40.86 -14.34
CA ASN A 625 44.61 40.18 -15.16
C ASN A 625 44.21 38.84 -14.52
N ALA A 626 42.98 38.37 -14.78
CA ALA A 626 42.59 36.99 -14.54
C ALA A 626 41.67 36.49 -15.65
N GLN A 627 41.92 35.28 -16.17
CA GLN A 627 41.18 34.74 -17.31
C GLN A 627 41.08 33.20 -17.31
N ILE A 628 40.07 32.69 -18.00
CA ILE A 628 39.95 31.29 -18.41
C ILE A 628 40.11 31.27 -19.93
N ALA A 629 41.02 30.42 -20.43
CA ALA A 629 41.24 30.26 -21.87
C ALA A 629 40.27 29.22 -22.44
N SER A 630 39.81 29.41 -23.69
CA SER A 630 38.81 28.53 -24.33
C SER A 630 39.23 27.05 -24.50
N ASN A 631 40.50 26.73 -24.25
CA ASN A 631 41.10 25.41 -24.31
C ASN A 631 41.49 24.83 -22.92
N GLU A 632 41.36 25.61 -21.84
CA GLU A 632 41.62 25.18 -20.46
C GLU A 632 40.34 25.40 -19.62
N THR A 633 39.36 24.50 -19.79
CA THR A 633 37.99 24.62 -19.26
C THR A 633 37.86 24.64 -17.72
N ASP A 634 38.94 24.27 -17.02
CA ASP A 634 38.98 24.03 -15.58
C ASP A 634 40.08 24.86 -14.88
N VAL A 635 40.71 25.81 -15.57
CA VAL A 635 41.88 26.52 -15.03
C VAL A 635 41.62 28.01 -15.01
N ALA A 636 41.58 28.57 -13.80
CA ALA A 636 41.70 30.02 -13.63
C ALA A 636 43.18 30.42 -13.67
N LEU A 637 43.53 31.35 -14.55
CA LEU A 637 44.85 31.97 -14.63
C LEU A 637 44.79 33.36 -14.00
N VAL A 638 45.66 33.66 -13.03
CA VAL A 638 45.75 34.96 -12.36
C VAL A 638 47.17 35.49 -12.56
N VAL A 639 47.30 36.71 -13.11
CA VAL A 639 48.59 37.33 -13.42
C VAL A 639 48.86 38.46 -12.42
N LEU A 640 49.87 38.28 -11.59
CA LEU A 640 50.30 39.21 -10.56
C LEU A 640 51.47 40.08 -11.05
N GLU A 641 51.51 41.34 -10.61
CA GLU A 641 52.60 42.25 -10.91
C GLU A 641 53.84 41.94 -10.05
N GLY A 642 54.54 40.86 -10.41
CA GLY A 642 55.79 40.43 -9.78
C GLY A 642 55.85 38.93 -9.50
N ALA A 643 57.05 38.43 -9.22
CA ALA A 643 57.24 37.04 -8.80
C ALA A 643 56.82 36.85 -7.33
N VAL A 644 56.07 35.80 -7.05
CA VAL A 644 55.52 35.45 -5.73
C VAL A 644 55.74 33.98 -5.40
N THR A 645 55.70 33.62 -4.11
CA THR A 645 55.78 32.24 -3.63
C THR A 645 54.90 32.05 -2.39
N ILE A 646 54.41 30.82 -2.17
CA ILE A 646 53.71 30.41 -0.94
C ILE A 646 54.63 29.44 -0.19
N GLY A 647 55.11 29.82 1.00
CA GLY A 647 55.98 28.97 1.82
C GLY A 647 57.30 28.53 1.14
N GLY A 648 57.76 29.26 0.12
CA GLY A 648 58.90 28.89 -0.72
C GLY A 648 58.59 27.86 -1.82
N ALA A 649 57.34 27.41 -1.95
CA ALA A 649 56.90 26.49 -3.00
C ALA A 649 56.29 27.24 -4.21
N THR A 650 56.46 26.63 -5.39
CA THR A 650 55.88 27.06 -6.67
C THR A 650 54.70 26.19 -7.12
N SER A 651 54.32 25.18 -6.34
CA SER A 651 53.16 24.33 -6.61
C SER A 651 52.70 23.57 -5.39
N GLY A 652 51.41 23.23 -5.31
CA GLY A 652 50.85 22.39 -4.27
C GLY A 652 49.55 21.69 -4.69
N SER A 653 49.15 20.68 -3.91
CA SER A 653 47.86 20.00 -4.03
C SER A 653 46.80 20.68 -3.17
N GLY A 654 45.55 20.70 -3.64
CA GLY A 654 44.42 21.38 -2.98
C GLY A 654 44.43 22.90 -3.20
N ALA A 655 43.55 23.58 -2.47
CA ALA A 655 43.54 25.04 -2.42
C ALA A 655 44.76 25.57 -1.65
N PRO A 656 45.47 26.60 -2.13
CA PRO A 656 46.42 27.33 -1.30
C PRO A 656 45.67 28.05 -0.17
N THR A 657 46.30 28.17 1.01
CA THR A 657 45.67 28.78 2.19
C THR A 657 45.18 30.20 1.90
N GLY A 658 43.96 30.51 2.29
CA GLY A 658 43.34 31.82 2.05
C GLY A 658 42.87 32.10 0.62
N TRP A 659 43.05 31.16 -0.32
CA TRP A 659 42.56 31.29 -1.69
C TRP A 659 41.24 30.57 -1.92
N SER A 660 40.32 31.21 -2.63
CA SER A 660 39.07 30.60 -3.09
C SER A 660 38.62 31.13 -4.46
N ILE A 661 37.79 30.35 -5.14
CA ILE A 661 37.06 30.75 -6.34
C ILE A 661 35.59 30.48 -6.06
N LEU A 662 34.73 31.48 -6.28
CA LEU A 662 33.32 31.38 -5.90
C LEU A 662 32.63 30.19 -6.58
N GLY A 663 32.11 29.25 -5.77
CA GLY A 663 31.39 28.07 -6.24
C GLY A 663 32.25 26.96 -6.87
N LYS A 664 33.59 27.04 -6.82
CA LYS A 664 34.49 26.02 -7.40
C LYS A 664 35.57 25.62 -6.39
N THR A 665 35.88 24.32 -6.27
CA THR A 665 36.95 23.84 -5.39
C THR A 665 38.28 23.86 -6.14
N ILE A 666 39.34 24.45 -5.57
CA ILE A 666 40.68 24.43 -6.17
C ILE A 666 41.32 23.05 -5.89
N LEU A 667 41.69 22.32 -6.94
CA LEU A 667 42.28 20.97 -6.87
C LEU A 667 43.79 20.98 -6.65
N SER A 668 44.46 22.01 -7.15
CA SER A 668 45.90 22.23 -7.04
C SER A 668 46.22 23.67 -7.40
N TRP A 669 47.47 24.06 -7.23
CA TRP A 669 47.96 25.36 -7.67
C TRP A 669 49.38 25.25 -8.21
N THR A 670 49.72 26.13 -9.14
CA THR A 670 51.10 26.36 -9.61
C THR A 670 51.35 27.84 -9.78
N ILE A 671 52.58 28.28 -9.51
CA ILE A 671 53.05 29.66 -9.67
C ILE A 671 54.30 29.63 -10.54
N SER A 672 54.28 30.30 -11.68
CA SER A 672 55.45 30.54 -12.53
C SER A 672 55.40 31.96 -13.06
N ASP A 673 56.50 32.70 -12.93
CA ASP A 673 56.69 34.01 -13.56
C ASP A 673 55.56 35.03 -13.28
N GLY A 674 55.06 35.04 -12.04
CA GLY A 674 53.94 35.89 -11.59
C GLY A 674 52.55 35.39 -12.02
N THR A 675 52.45 34.31 -12.79
CA THR A 675 51.17 33.67 -13.13
C THR A 675 50.85 32.54 -12.15
N VAL A 676 49.73 32.66 -11.45
CA VAL A 676 49.13 31.60 -10.64
C VAL A 676 48.12 30.84 -11.51
N ARG A 677 48.26 29.52 -11.65
CA ARG A 677 47.25 28.65 -12.24
C ARG A 677 46.51 27.90 -11.13
N LEU A 678 45.19 27.94 -11.16
CA LEU A 678 44.29 27.29 -10.21
C LEU A 678 43.35 26.33 -10.96
N PRO A 679 43.74 25.07 -11.17
CA PRO A 679 42.83 24.01 -11.60
C PRO A 679 41.69 23.80 -10.59
N VAL A 680 40.45 23.70 -11.06
CA VAL A 680 39.25 23.52 -10.23
C VAL A 680 38.54 22.19 -10.46
N SER A 681 37.65 21.83 -9.53
CA SER A 681 36.90 20.57 -9.50
C SER A 681 35.83 20.42 -10.58
N THR A 682 35.37 21.51 -11.19
CA THR A 682 34.33 21.52 -12.22
C THR A 682 34.57 22.60 -13.26
N HIS A 683 34.23 22.30 -14.52
CA HIS A 683 34.32 23.22 -15.63
C HIS A 683 33.63 24.57 -15.36
N PHE A 684 34.17 25.64 -15.94
CA PHE A 684 33.47 26.90 -16.05
C PHE A 684 32.47 26.87 -17.20
N LEU A 685 31.22 27.30 -16.96
CA LEU A 685 30.16 27.35 -17.98
C LEU A 685 30.22 28.68 -18.76
N ALA A 686 29.82 28.66 -20.02
CA ALA A 686 29.72 29.85 -20.85
C ALA A 686 28.76 30.88 -20.20
N GLY A 687 29.28 32.06 -19.86
CA GLY A 687 28.52 33.15 -19.23
C GLY A 687 28.55 33.19 -17.70
N GLU A 688 29.16 32.23 -17.00
CA GLU A 688 29.49 32.39 -15.57
C GLU A 688 30.40 33.61 -15.37
N THR A 689 30.22 34.34 -14.27
CA THR A 689 31.06 35.50 -13.86
C THR A 689 31.85 35.18 -12.58
N PRO A 690 32.82 34.25 -12.61
CA PRO A 690 33.58 33.87 -11.42
C PRO A 690 34.57 34.96 -11.00
N SER A 691 34.91 35.01 -9.72
CA SER A 691 36.03 35.79 -9.19
C SER A 691 36.98 34.91 -8.38
N VAL A 692 38.25 35.31 -8.35
CA VAL A 692 39.26 34.75 -7.45
C VAL A 692 39.39 35.67 -6.22
N ILE A 693 39.44 35.06 -5.05
CA ILE A 693 39.56 35.75 -3.77
C ILE A 693 40.80 35.21 -3.07
N TYR A 694 41.64 36.12 -2.58
CA TYR A 694 42.66 35.85 -1.58
C TYR A 694 42.37 36.70 -0.34
N ASP A 695 42.22 36.08 0.82
CA ASP A 695 41.75 36.74 2.05
C ASP A 695 42.88 37.34 2.93
N GLY A 696 44.15 37.17 2.55
CA GLY A 696 45.30 37.65 3.32
C GLY A 696 45.71 36.73 4.49
N SER A 697 45.00 35.64 4.75
CA SER A 697 45.21 34.77 5.92
C SER A 697 46.54 34.01 5.89
N ASP A 698 47.10 33.71 4.72
CA ASP A 698 48.38 33.01 4.58
C ASP A 698 49.58 33.97 4.79
N PRO A 699 50.32 33.89 5.92
CA PRO A 699 51.48 34.73 6.15
C PRO A 699 52.71 34.30 5.34
N SER A 700 52.65 33.18 4.62
CA SER A 700 53.71 32.63 3.78
C SER A 700 53.58 33.03 2.31
N PHE A 701 52.43 33.57 1.88
CA PHE A 701 52.26 34.11 0.53
C PHE A 701 52.92 35.49 0.43
N ARG A 702 54.05 35.54 -0.28
CA ARG A 702 54.98 36.68 -0.26
C ARG A 702 55.56 36.99 -1.64
N ALA A 703 55.94 38.25 -1.80
CA ALA A 703 56.78 38.72 -2.89
C ALA A 703 58.18 38.10 -2.85
N VAL A 704 58.66 37.60 -3.99
CA VAL A 704 60.05 37.07 -4.10
C VAL A 704 61.08 38.21 -4.08
N ALA A 705 60.72 39.41 -4.54
CA ALA A 705 61.66 40.52 -4.71
C ALA A 705 62.11 41.17 -3.38
N ASN A 706 61.22 41.23 -2.39
CA ASN A 706 61.38 41.99 -1.15
C ASN A 706 60.87 41.24 0.11
N GLY A 707 60.13 40.14 -0.04
CA GLY A 707 59.66 39.31 1.08
C GLY A 707 58.38 39.81 1.76
N ASP A 708 57.78 40.89 1.27
CA ASP A 708 56.55 41.46 1.83
C ASP A 708 55.34 40.53 1.61
N ARG A 709 54.36 40.62 2.51
CA ARG A 709 53.11 39.86 2.40
C ARG A 709 52.27 40.38 1.24
N VAL A 710 51.59 39.48 0.54
CA VAL A 710 50.53 39.90 -0.39
C VAL A 710 49.30 40.29 0.45
N ILE A 711 48.67 41.42 0.10
CA ILE A 711 47.43 41.88 0.73
C ILE A 711 46.21 41.12 0.15
N ALA A 712 45.10 41.10 0.88
CA ALA A 712 43.86 40.50 0.42
C ALA A 712 43.33 41.18 -0.85
N PHE A 713 42.73 40.41 -1.76
CA PHE A 713 42.11 40.90 -2.99
C PHE A 713 40.92 40.04 -3.44
N ASN A 714 40.01 40.64 -4.20
CA ASN A 714 38.93 39.96 -4.92
C ASN A 714 38.95 40.47 -6.37
N PHE A 715 39.16 39.59 -7.34
CA PHE A 715 39.38 39.96 -8.74
C PHE A 715 38.49 39.15 -9.69
N PRO A 716 37.71 39.80 -10.59
CA PRO A 716 36.84 39.11 -11.54
C PRO A 716 37.65 38.41 -12.64
N ILE A 717 37.25 37.20 -13.00
CA ILE A 717 37.93 36.39 -14.02
C ILE A 717 37.19 36.57 -15.36
N GLN A 718 37.92 36.90 -16.43
CA GLN A 718 37.37 36.88 -17.78
C GLN A 718 37.14 35.44 -18.24
N ASN A 719 35.87 35.01 -18.25
CA ASN A 719 35.45 33.68 -18.67
C ASN A 719 35.25 33.59 -20.19
N ASN A 720 36.17 32.93 -20.89
CA ASN A 720 36.05 32.63 -22.33
C ASN A 720 35.68 31.15 -22.61
N SER A 721 35.07 30.46 -21.63
CA SER A 721 34.61 29.08 -21.81
C SER A 721 33.46 28.99 -22.82
N THR A 722 33.44 27.92 -23.60
CA THR A 722 32.35 27.56 -24.52
C THR A 722 31.49 26.40 -24.02
N MET A 723 31.76 25.88 -22.81
CA MET A 723 31.05 24.73 -22.26
C MET A 723 29.62 25.07 -21.88
N GLN A 724 28.66 24.26 -22.33
CA GLN A 724 27.24 24.37 -21.95
C GLN A 724 26.84 23.19 -21.06
N ALA A 725 26.00 23.43 -20.05
CA ALA A 725 25.46 22.38 -19.20
C ALA A 725 24.06 21.96 -19.70
N VAL A 726 23.83 20.66 -19.80
CA VAL A 726 22.52 20.07 -20.14
C VAL A 726 22.30 18.85 -19.25
N ALA A 727 21.13 18.74 -18.62
CA ALA A 727 20.77 17.53 -17.88
C ALA A 727 20.15 16.50 -18.84
N PHE A 728 20.52 15.23 -18.72
CA PHE A 728 19.80 14.11 -19.32
C PHE A 728 18.73 13.63 -18.34
N GLU A 729 17.55 14.22 -18.46
CA GLU A 729 16.43 14.13 -17.50
C GLU A 729 15.78 12.75 -17.47
N GLY A 730 15.85 11.99 -18.57
CA GLY A 730 15.38 10.62 -18.58
C GLY A 730 15.35 9.96 -19.95
N VAL A 731 15.13 8.65 -19.92
CA VAL A 731 14.87 7.84 -21.12
C VAL A 731 13.64 6.97 -20.90
N SER A 732 12.73 6.95 -21.88
CA SER A 732 11.49 6.17 -21.82
C SER A 732 11.32 5.30 -23.07
N ALA A 733 10.77 4.10 -22.90
CA ALA A 733 10.50 3.16 -23.99
C ALA A 733 9.06 3.26 -24.46
N ASN A 734 8.82 3.10 -25.77
CA ASN A 734 7.45 3.08 -26.34
C ASN A 734 6.76 1.71 -26.29
N GLY A 735 7.39 0.69 -25.69
CA GLY A 735 6.84 -0.67 -25.59
C GLY A 735 5.99 -0.87 -24.33
N SER A 736 5.37 -2.04 -24.24
CA SER A 736 4.54 -2.45 -23.11
C SER A 736 4.50 -3.98 -22.97
N ALA A 737 3.83 -4.50 -21.93
CA ALA A 737 3.58 -5.93 -21.79
C ALA A 737 2.78 -6.59 -22.96
N SER A 738 2.24 -5.78 -23.88
CA SER A 738 1.53 -6.19 -25.09
C SER A 738 2.18 -5.72 -26.41
N SER A 739 3.31 -5.00 -26.39
CA SER A 739 3.97 -4.49 -27.59
C SER A 739 5.49 -4.34 -27.44
N THR A 740 6.26 -4.86 -28.39
CA THR A 740 7.73 -4.79 -28.38
C THR A 740 8.21 -3.35 -28.55
N THR A 741 9.20 -2.93 -27.76
CA THR A 741 9.81 -1.61 -27.86
C THR A 741 10.52 -1.43 -29.21
N THR A 742 10.34 -0.26 -29.82
CA THR A 742 10.91 0.13 -31.12
C THR A 742 11.56 1.52 -31.09
N LEU A 743 11.24 2.34 -30.10
CA LEU A 743 11.81 3.67 -29.88
C LEU A 743 12.13 3.86 -28.40
N LEU A 744 13.25 4.54 -28.13
CA LEU A 744 13.54 5.19 -26.86
C LEU A 744 13.42 6.71 -27.04
N THR A 745 12.68 7.38 -26.18
CA THR A 745 12.62 8.85 -26.11
C THR A 745 13.60 9.33 -25.06
N LEU A 746 14.58 10.13 -25.48
CA LEU A 746 15.60 10.76 -24.65
C LEU A 746 15.17 12.21 -24.39
N THR A 747 15.07 12.59 -23.12
CA THR A 747 14.65 13.93 -22.68
C THR A 747 15.82 14.63 -21.99
N PHE A 748 16.07 15.87 -22.38
CA PHE A 748 17.11 16.74 -21.87
C PHE A 748 16.54 18.11 -21.50
N SER A 749 17.22 18.81 -20.59
CA SER A 749 16.82 20.15 -20.14
C SER A 749 16.91 21.24 -21.22
N ASP A 750 17.70 21.02 -22.27
CA ASP A 750 17.83 21.90 -23.45
C ASP A 750 18.33 21.12 -24.67
N ASP A 751 18.33 21.74 -25.85
CA ASP A 751 18.85 21.17 -27.10
C ASP A 751 20.38 21.03 -27.09
N ILE A 752 20.87 19.82 -27.40
CA ILE A 752 22.29 19.57 -27.63
C ILE A 752 22.60 19.81 -29.11
N ALA A 753 23.29 20.92 -29.40
CA ALA A 753 23.59 21.33 -30.77
C ALA A 753 24.46 20.31 -31.52
N GLY A 754 23.94 19.82 -32.65
CA GLY A 754 24.63 18.85 -33.50
C GLY A 754 24.75 17.44 -32.90
N LEU A 755 23.89 17.07 -31.93
CA LEU A 755 23.80 15.71 -31.40
C LEU A 755 23.40 14.71 -32.51
N VAL A 756 24.21 13.66 -32.68
CA VAL A 756 23.95 12.56 -33.64
C VAL A 756 23.96 11.20 -32.94
N ALA A 757 23.46 10.17 -33.62
CA ALA A 757 23.45 8.80 -33.08
C ALA A 757 24.85 8.26 -32.73
N GLY A 758 25.94 8.85 -33.23
CA GLY A 758 27.32 8.53 -32.84
C GLY A 758 27.66 8.95 -31.41
N ASP A 759 27.06 10.03 -30.91
CA ASP A 759 27.27 10.59 -29.57
C ASP A 759 26.51 9.82 -28.47
N VAL A 760 25.74 8.80 -28.86
CA VAL A 760 24.88 7.98 -27.98
C VAL A 760 25.43 6.56 -27.88
N THR A 761 25.70 6.07 -26.67
CA THR A 761 25.99 4.66 -26.39
C THR A 761 24.72 3.94 -25.95
N LEU A 762 24.53 2.69 -26.40
CA LEU A 762 23.44 1.82 -25.96
C LEU A 762 24.05 0.52 -25.46
N ASN A 763 23.92 0.25 -24.16
CA ASN A 763 24.19 -1.05 -23.58
C ASN A 763 22.88 -1.85 -23.53
N ALA A 764 22.83 -2.92 -24.32
CA ALA A 764 21.65 -3.77 -24.48
C ALA A 764 21.36 -4.68 -23.27
N GLY A 765 22.32 -4.86 -22.35
CA GLY A 765 22.23 -5.89 -21.32
C GLY A 765 21.94 -7.28 -21.93
N SER A 766 20.95 -7.98 -21.40
CA SER A 766 20.47 -9.27 -21.90
C SER A 766 19.40 -9.17 -23.02
N THR A 767 18.98 -7.95 -23.41
CA THR A 767 17.77 -7.75 -24.24
C THR A 767 17.98 -7.95 -25.74
N GLY A 768 19.23 -7.85 -26.22
CA GLY A 768 19.57 -7.86 -27.67
C GLY A 768 19.35 -6.51 -28.39
N ALA A 769 18.90 -5.46 -27.69
CA ALA A 769 18.61 -4.15 -28.27
C ALA A 769 19.79 -3.55 -29.07
N THR A 770 19.54 -3.28 -30.35
CA THR A 770 20.50 -2.70 -31.30
C THR A 770 20.16 -1.23 -31.57
N LYS A 771 21.17 -0.36 -31.52
CA LYS A 771 21.04 1.09 -31.72
C LYS A 771 20.76 1.43 -33.19
N GLY A 772 19.70 2.19 -33.43
CA GLY A 772 19.31 2.74 -34.73
C GLY A 772 19.59 4.24 -34.89
N ALA A 773 18.78 4.91 -35.71
CA ALA A 773 18.88 6.34 -35.97
C ALA A 773 18.38 7.20 -34.78
N LEU A 774 18.96 8.38 -34.61
CA LEU A 774 18.54 9.40 -33.64
C LEU A 774 17.86 10.56 -34.38
N ASN A 775 16.64 10.92 -34.00
CA ASN A 775 15.88 12.02 -34.60
C ASN A 775 15.38 12.98 -33.51
N ARG A 776 15.67 14.28 -33.65
CA ARG A 776 15.08 15.32 -32.77
C ARG A 776 13.59 15.47 -33.07
N ILE A 777 12.76 15.45 -32.03
CA ILE A 777 11.29 15.56 -32.13
C ILE A 777 10.73 16.81 -31.44
N GLY A 778 11.48 17.42 -30.52
CA GLY A 778 11.12 18.65 -29.82
C GLY A 778 12.36 19.33 -29.24
N VAL A 779 12.16 20.43 -28.51
CA VAL A 779 13.25 21.04 -27.72
C VAL A 779 13.66 20.06 -26.63
N GLY A 780 14.96 19.79 -26.52
CA GLY A 780 15.51 18.84 -25.55
C GLY A 780 15.04 17.39 -25.76
N THR A 781 14.30 17.06 -26.82
CA THR A 781 13.66 15.74 -26.96
C THR A 781 14.00 15.05 -28.28
N TYR A 782 14.54 13.83 -28.15
CA TYR A 782 15.08 13.03 -29.24
C TYR A 782 14.53 11.61 -29.18
N THR A 783 14.33 10.98 -30.33
CA THR A 783 13.95 9.56 -30.44
C THR A 783 15.10 8.76 -31.01
N LEU A 784 15.48 7.70 -30.30
CA LEU A 784 16.46 6.72 -30.75
C LEU A 784 15.73 5.45 -31.17
N GLY A 785 15.85 5.08 -32.45
CA GLY A 785 15.36 3.80 -32.94
C GLY A 785 16.08 2.63 -32.25
N VAL A 786 15.34 1.61 -31.84
CA VAL A 786 15.89 0.36 -31.31
C VAL A 786 15.26 -0.86 -31.98
N SER A 787 16.07 -1.87 -32.26
CA SER A 787 15.66 -3.10 -32.95
C SER A 787 16.38 -4.33 -32.39
N GLY A 788 16.07 -5.54 -32.87
CA GLY A 788 16.77 -6.76 -32.44
C GLY A 788 16.50 -7.22 -31.00
N ILE A 789 15.52 -6.61 -30.31
CA ILE A 789 15.12 -7.01 -28.96
C ILE A 789 14.53 -8.42 -29.00
N THR A 790 15.10 -9.34 -28.23
CA THR A 790 14.69 -10.76 -28.12
C THR A 790 14.22 -11.13 -26.71
N ALA A 791 14.46 -10.27 -25.71
CA ALA A 791 13.97 -10.42 -24.34
C ALA A 791 13.65 -9.05 -23.74
N ALA A 792 12.66 -9.00 -22.84
CA ALA A 792 12.38 -7.81 -22.04
C ALA A 792 13.46 -7.64 -20.95
N GLY A 793 13.75 -6.40 -20.56
CA GLY A 793 14.76 -6.08 -19.55
C GLY A 793 15.17 -4.61 -19.58
N SER A 794 16.18 -4.25 -18.79
CA SER A 794 16.72 -2.88 -18.79
C SER A 794 17.78 -2.69 -19.88
N VAL A 795 17.74 -1.55 -20.56
CA VAL A 795 18.84 -1.05 -21.41
C VAL A 795 19.36 0.25 -20.82
N SER A 796 20.67 0.47 -20.91
CA SER A 796 21.31 1.70 -20.46
C SER A 796 21.75 2.54 -21.66
N VAL A 797 21.37 3.81 -21.66
CA VAL A 797 21.68 4.79 -22.71
C VAL A 797 22.63 5.83 -22.13
N GLY A 798 23.84 5.90 -22.66
CA GLY A 798 24.78 6.98 -22.38
C GLY A 798 24.78 7.99 -23.52
N VAL A 799 25.01 9.25 -23.19
CA VAL A 799 25.15 10.34 -24.16
C VAL A 799 26.35 11.20 -23.78
N ALA A 800 27.20 11.51 -24.74
CA ALA A 800 28.41 12.31 -24.56
C ALA A 800 28.69 13.15 -25.82
N LYS A 801 28.76 14.48 -25.68
CA LYS A 801 29.00 15.42 -26.78
C LYS A 801 30.08 16.42 -26.40
N ALA A 802 31.13 16.55 -27.20
CA ALA A 802 32.16 17.57 -27.00
C ALA A 802 31.53 18.99 -27.02
N GLY A 803 31.93 19.84 -26.06
CA GLY A 803 31.35 21.16 -25.81
C GLY A 803 30.19 21.19 -24.80
N PHE A 804 29.69 20.01 -24.38
CA PHE A 804 28.56 19.90 -23.44
C PHE A 804 28.94 19.07 -22.22
N ILE A 805 28.50 19.52 -21.04
CA ILE A 805 28.48 18.73 -19.81
C ILE A 805 27.10 18.12 -19.69
N ILE A 806 27.00 16.80 -19.90
CA ILE A 806 25.73 16.07 -19.85
C ILE A 806 25.62 15.37 -18.49
N SER A 807 24.92 16.00 -17.54
CA SER A 807 24.66 15.39 -16.22
C SER A 807 23.55 14.32 -16.33
N GLY A 808 23.50 13.37 -15.39
CA GLY A 808 22.51 12.28 -15.40
C GLY A 808 22.74 11.19 -16.45
N SER A 809 23.82 11.25 -17.25
CA SER A 809 24.21 10.22 -18.21
C SER A 809 25.10 9.17 -17.53
N PRO A 810 24.85 7.85 -17.69
CA PRO A 810 23.80 7.21 -18.50
C PRO A 810 22.47 7.04 -17.74
N GLN A 811 21.37 7.06 -18.48
CA GLN A 811 20.02 6.72 -17.99
C GLN A 811 19.64 5.28 -18.36
N SER A 812 18.62 4.72 -17.70
CA SER A 812 18.12 3.36 -17.99
C SER A 812 16.62 3.34 -18.32
N ALA A 813 16.21 2.51 -19.28
CA ALA A 813 14.81 2.24 -19.59
C ALA A 813 14.52 0.74 -19.64
N SER A 814 13.38 0.33 -19.10
CA SER A 814 12.82 -0.99 -19.33
C SER A 814 12.28 -1.09 -20.75
N VAL A 815 12.87 -1.98 -21.56
CA VAL A 815 12.36 -2.34 -22.89
C VAL A 815 11.55 -3.63 -22.80
N PHE A 816 10.52 -3.71 -23.63
CA PHE A 816 9.59 -4.81 -23.68
C PHE A 816 9.78 -5.63 -24.96
N PHE A 817 9.56 -6.93 -24.84
CA PHE A 817 9.49 -7.86 -25.96
C PHE A 817 8.21 -8.68 -25.79
N VAL A 818 7.43 -8.80 -26.87
CA VAL A 818 6.32 -9.75 -26.95
C VAL A 818 6.57 -10.74 -28.07
N GLN A 819 6.43 -12.03 -27.76
CA GLN A 819 6.61 -13.10 -28.72
C GLN A 819 5.41 -13.15 -29.68
N PRO A 820 5.60 -13.05 -31.00
CA PRO A 820 4.51 -13.13 -31.96
C PRO A 820 3.98 -14.57 -32.07
N ILE A 821 2.66 -14.73 -31.91
CA ILE A 821 1.95 -16.01 -32.04
C ILE A 821 0.73 -15.82 -32.95
N THR A 822 0.52 -16.74 -33.90
CA THR A 822 -0.70 -16.81 -34.70
C THR A 822 -1.64 -17.85 -34.11
N PHE A 823 -2.87 -17.47 -33.74
CA PHE A 823 -3.95 -18.42 -33.49
C PHE A 823 -4.45 -18.91 -34.85
N SER A 824 -4.17 -20.16 -35.20
CA SER A 824 -4.33 -20.70 -36.55
C SER A 824 -5.63 -21.47 -36.74
N ASN A 825 -6.04 -22.29 -35.75
CA ASN A 825 -7.23 -23.15 -35.85
C ASN A 825 -7.99 -23.29 -34.52
N LEU A 826 -9.29 -23.57 -34.61
CA LEU A 826 -10.19 -23.85 -33.50
C LEU A 826 -11.20 -24.93 -33.94
N VAL A 827 -11.32 -26.03 -33.19
CA VAL A 827 -12.17 -27.18 -33.54
C VAL A 827 -12.93 -27.68 -32.30
N ALA A 828 -14.22 -27.96 -32.44
CA ALA A 828 -15.06 -28.58 -31.41
C ALA A 828 -15.14 -30.10 -31.61
N ASN A 829 -15.25 -30.88 -30.53
CA ASN A 829 -15.34 -32.35 -30.61
C ASN A 829 -16.76 -32.92 -30.67
N GLY A 830 -17.79 -32.11 -30.46
CA GLY A 830 -19.18 -32.56 -30.47
C GLY A 830 -19.77 -32.72 -31.87
N SER A 831 -20.99 -33.24 -31.92
CA SER A 831 -21.78 -33.43 -33.13
C SER A 831 -23.28 -33.42 -32.78
N SER A 832 -24.17 -33.53 -33.77
CA SER A 832 -25.61 -33.66 -33.54
C SER A 832 -26.00 -34.85 -32.64
N ALA A 833 -25.12 -35.84 -32.45
CA ALA A 833 -25.33 -36.99 -31.57
C ALA A 833 -24.55 -36.92 -30.24
N SER A 834 -23.73 -35.89 -30.00
CA SER A 834 -22.88 -35.80 -28.79
C SER A 834 -22.56 -34.37 -28.40
N THR A 835 -22.88 -34.00 -27.16
CA THR A 835 -22.58 -32.67 -26.60
C THR A 835 -21.09 -32.35 -26.70
N THR A 836 -20.74 -31.17 -27.19
CA THR A 836 -19.35 -30.70 -27.19
C THR A 836 -18.88 -30.54 -25.76
N ASN A 837 -17.77 -31.19 -25.41
CA ASN A 837 -17.14 -31.04 -24.11
C ASN A 837 -15.65 -30.64 -24.21
N LEU A 838 -15.12 -30.53 -25.43
CA LEU A 838 -13.72 -30.16 -25.67
C LEU A 838 -13.60 -29.30 -26.94
N LEU A 839 -12.80 -28.23 -26.84
CA LEU A 839 -12.31 -27.44 -27.96
C LEU A 839 -10.80 -27.65 -28.12
N THR A 840 -10.32 -27.77 -29.35
CA THR A 840 -8.89 -27.82 -29.69
C THR A 840 -8.46 -26.50 -30.31
N LEU A 841 -7.52 -25.82 -29.68
CA LEU A 841 -6.90 -24.56 -30.12
C LEU A 841 -5.51 -24.87 -30.69
N THR A 842 -5.21 -24.34 -31.88
CA THR A 842 -3.89 -24.50 -32.52
C THR A 842 -3.25 -23.14 -32.78
N PHE A 843 -1.98 -23.01 -32.42
CA PHE A 843 -1.16 -21.80 -32.54
C PHE A 843 0.12 -22.09 -33.35
N SER A 844 0.80 -21.03 -33.80
CA SER A 844 2.08 -21.14 -34.52
C SER A 844 3.28 -21.59 -33.67
N GLY A 845 3.11 -21.71 -32.35
CA GLY A 845 4.15 -22.13 -31.40
C GLY A 845 3.58 -22.29 -29.99
N ASP A 846 4.39 -22.81 -29.08
CA ASP A 846 4.03 -22.92 -27.67
C ASP A 846 3.96 -21.55 -26.98
N ILE A 847 2.98 -21.42 -26.09
CA ILE A 847 2.72 -20.24 -25.26
C ILE A 847 3.00 -20.63 -23.81
N ALA A 848 4.08 -20.09 -23.25
CA ALA A 848 4.50 -20.38 -21.88
C ALA A 848 3.51 -19.81 -20.85
N GLY A 849 3.10 -20.65 -19.90
CA GLY A 849 2.18 -20.26 -18.83
C GLY A 849 0.77 -19.89 -19.28
N LEU A 850 0.31 -20.34 -20.45
CA LEU A 850 -1.08 -20.17 -20.89
C LEU A 850 -2.02 -21.00 -20.01
N VAL A 851 -3.01 -20.36 -19.41
CA VAL A 851 -4.05 -20.98 -18.56
C VAL A 851 -5.45 -20.70 -19.11
N ALA A 852 -6.48 -21.40 -18.62
CA ALA A 852 -7.86 -21.16 -19.02
C ALA A 852 -8.35 -19.71 -18.77
N GLY A 853 -7.72 -19.02 -17.80
CA GLY A 853 -7.95 -17.61 -17.50
C GLY A 853 -7.72 -16.67 -18.69
N ASP A 854 -6.69 -16.97 -19.50
CA ASP A 854 -6.27 -16.20 -20.69
C ASP A 854 -7.21 -16.38 -21.90
N ILE A 855 -8.24 -17.22 -21.76
CA ILE A 855 -9.18 -17.55 -22.82
C ILE A 855 -10.58 -17.02 -22.47
N THR A 856 -11.15 -16.24 -23.38
CA THR A 856 -12.52 -15.72 -23.30
C THR A 856 -13.42 -16.46 -24.28
N ILE A 857 -14.50 -17.06 -23.79
CA ILE A 857 -15.57 -17.61 -24.63
C ILE A 857 -16.74 -16.64 -24.64
N ASN A 858 -17.15 -16.18 -25.82
CA ASN A 858 -18.48 -15.61 -26.03
C ASN A 858 -19.42 -16.75 -26.46
N ALA A 859 -20.29 -17.15 -25.55
CA ALA A 859 -21.16 -18.33 -25.67
C ALA A 859 -22.38 -18.12 -26.59
N GLY A 860 -22.69 -16.89 -27.00
CA GLY A 860 -23.94 -16.59 -27.72
C GLY A 860 -25.16 -17.11 -26.96
N SER A 861 -26.02 -17.87 -27.65
CA SER A 861 -27.20 -18.52 -27.05
C SER A 861 -26.96 -19.96 -26.58
N THR A 862 -25.72 -20.45 -26.55
CA THR A 862 -25.43 -21.88 -26.29
C THR A 862 -25.30 -22.24 -24.81
N GLY A 863 -24.96 -21.26 -23.96
CA GLY A 863 -24.64 -21.48 -22.54
C GLY A 863 -23.22 -21.99 -22.27
N ALA A 864 -22.37 -22.16 -23.30
CA ALA A 864 -21.03 -22.73 -23.16
C ALA A 864 -20.13 -21.99 -22.15
N THR A 865 -19.78 -22.68 -21.06
CA THR A 865 -18.84 -22.21 -20.03
C THR A 865 -17.44 -22.79 -20.23
N ARG A 866 -16.40 -21.97 -19.99
CA ARG A 866 -15.00 -22.42 -20.07
C ARG A 866 -14.67 -23.37 -18.90
N GLY A 867 -13.96 -24.44 -19.21
CA GLY A 867 -13.37 -25.36 -18.23
C GLY A 867 -11.85 -25.36 -18.26
N SER A 868 -11.23 -26.45 -17.83
CA SER A 868 -9.78 -26.59 -17.73
C SER A 868 -9.07 -26.58 -19.09
N LEU A 869 -7.89 -25.97 -19.15
CA LEU A 869 -7.02 -25.95 -20.33
C LEU A 869 -5.86 -26.94 -20.14
N THR A 870 -5.56 -27.73 -21.16
CA THR A 870 -4.44 -28.69 -21.14
C THR A 870 -3.66 -28.58 -22.45
N ARG A 871 -2.32 -28.53 -22.38
CA ARG A 871 -1.45 -28.58 -23.56
C ARG A 871 -1.31 -30.04 -24.01
N THR A 872 -1.65 -30.34 -25.26
CA THR A 872 -1.64 -31.71 -25.82
C THR A 872 -0.56 -31.91 -26.89
N GLY A 873 0.03 -30.84 -27.41
CA GLY A 873 1.14 -30.90 -28.35
C GLY A 873 1.83 -29.54 -28.51
N VAL A 874 2.84 -29.47 -29.37
CA VAL A 874 3.51 -28.20 -29.71
C VAL A 874 2.48 -27.26 -30.35
N GLY A 875 2.30 -26.08 -29.75
CA GLY A 875 1.30 -25.09 -30.16
C GLY A 875 -0.15 -25.57 -30.10
N THR A 876 -0.46 -26.71 -29.46
CA THR A 876 -1.80 -27.30 -29.47
C THR A 876 -2.31 -27.53 -28.06
N TYR A 877 -3.50 -26.99 -27.79
CA TYR A 877 -4.13 -26.98 -26.47
C TYR A 877 -5.58 -27.43 -26.58
N THR A 878 -6.06 -28.18 -25.59
CA THR A 878 -7.47 -28.57 -25.47
C THR A 878 -8.09 -27.86 -24.28
N LEU A 879 -9.19 -27.15 -24.53
CA LEU A 879 -10.00 -26.44 -23.54
C LEU A 879 -11.29 -27.24 -23.30
N GLY A 880 -11.51 -27.69 -22.07
CA GLY A 880 -12.80 -28.25 -21.66
C GLY A 880 -13.89 -27.20 -21.78
N VAL A 881 -15.09 -27.61 -22.18
CA VAL A 881 -16.29 -26.76 -22.20
C VAL A 881 -17.48 -27.50 -21.59
N SER A 882 -18.30 -26.77 -20.86
CA SER A 882 -19.48 -27.28 -20.15
C SER A 882 -20.64 -26.29 -20.30
N GLY A 883 -21.76 -26.48 -19.58
CA GLY A 883 -22.89 -25.52 -19.58
C GLY A 883 -23.67 -25.41 -20.89
N ILE A 884 -23.26 -26.13 -21.94
CA ILE A 884 -23.95 -26.12 -23.24
C ILE A 884 -25.35 -26.68 -23.05
N THR A 885 -26.36 -25.87 -23.40
CA THR A 885 -27.80 -26.16 -23.27
C THR A 885 -28.53 -26.03 -24.61
N ALA A 886 -27.87 -25.46 -25.62
CA ALA A 886 -28.32 -25.43 -27.01
C ALA A 886 -27.13 -25.46 -27.97
N SER A 887 -27.29 -26.13 -29.12
CA SER A 887 -26.31 -26.10 -30.21
C SER A 887 -26.26 -24.71 -30.86
N GLY A 888 -25.08 -24.26 -31.27
CA GLY A 888 -24.89 -22.96 -31.93
C GLY A 888 -23.42 -22.53 -32.03
N GLN A 889 -23.16 -21.35 -32.57
CA GLN A 889 -21.81 -20.82 -32.74
C GLN A 889 -21.33 -20.08 -31.49
N ILE A 890 -20.06 -20.31 -31.12
CA ILE A 890 -19.33 -19.55 -30.10
C ILE A 890 -18.11 -18.86 -30.71
N SER A 891 -17.60 -17.82 -30.04
CA SER A 891 -16.35 -17.13 -30.38
C SER A 891 -15.35 -17.26 -29.25
N VAL A 892 -14.12 -17.66 -29.55
CA VAL A 892 -13.03 -17.86 -28.59
C VAL A 892 -11.91 -16.85 -28.87
N SER A 893 -11.60 -16.06 -27.85
CA SER A 893 -10.51 -15.07 -27.84
C SER A 893 -9.40 -15.54 -26.90
N VAL A 894 -8.15 -15.23 -27.24
CA VAL A 894 -6.97 -15.52 -26.39
C VAL A 894 -6.13 -14.27 -26.20
N ALA A 895 -5.74 -13.99 -24.95
CA ALA A 895 -4.87 -12.88 -24.56
C ALA A 895 -3.97 -13.30 -23.39
N LYS A 896 -2.65 -13.23 -23.58
CA LYS A 896 -1.62 -13.57 -22.57
C LYS A 896 -0.52 -12.51 -22.61
N ALA A 897 -0.22 -11.90 -21.46
CA ALA A 897 0.90 -10.96 -21.34
C ALA A 897 2.23 -11.61 -21.75
N GLY A 898 3.06 -10.87 -22.49
CA GLY A 898 4.30 -11.36 -23.11
C GLY A 898 4.14 -11.95 -24.53
N PHE A 899 2.91 -12.06 -25.05
CA PHE A 899 2.64 -12.62 -26.37
C PHE A 899 1.74 -11.69 -27.21
N ALA A 900 2.05 -11.55 -28.50
CA ALA A 900 1.23 -10.80 -29.45
C ALA A 900 0.43 -11.78 -30.34
N PHE A 901 -0.88 -11.87 -30.12
CA PHE A 901 -1.75 -12.79 -30.86
C PHE A 901 -2.28 -12.19 -32.15
N THR A 902 -2.11 -12.91 -33.25
CA THR A 902 -2.78 -12.61 -34.54
C THR A 902 -3.81 -13.70 -34.85
N GLY A 903 -4.91 -13.35 -35.51
CA GLY A 903 -5.97 -14.30 -35.87
C GLY A 903 -6.92 -14.71 -34.73
N SER A 904 -6.95 -13.93 -33.64
CA SER A 904 -7.90 -14.04 -32.52
C SER A 904 -8.89 -12.85 -32.60
N PRO A 905 -10.20 -13.04 -32.33
CA PRO A 905 -10.88 -14.29 -31.97
C PRO A 905 -11.12 -15.24 -33.15
N LYS A 906 -11.53 -16.48 -32.85
CA LYS A 906 -12.03 -17.47 -33.82
C LYS A 906 -13.38 -18.03 -33.42
N ASN A 907 -14.20 -18.36 -34.42
CA ASN A 907 -15.52 -18.95 -34.21
C ASN A 907 -15.50 -20.46 -34.45
N VAL A 908 -16.37 -21.18 -33.73
CA VAL A 908 -16.62 -22.61 -33.94
C VAL A 908 -18.05 -22.95 -33.52
N ASP A 909 -18.67 -23.92 -34.19
CA ASP A 909 -20.00 -24.42 -33.82
C ASP A 909 -19.87 -25.51 -32.75
N VAL A 910 -20.68 -25.40 -31.69
CA VAL A 910 -20.79 -26.39 -30.61
C VAL A 910 -22.18 -27.01 -30.59
N TYR A 911 -22.25 -28.22 -30.05
CA TYR A 911 -23.42 -29.08 -30.09
C TYR A 911 -23.88 -29.47 -28.69
N PHE A 912 -25.20 -29.66 -28.54
CA PHE A 912 -25.85 -30.21 -27.35
C PHE A 912 -26.69 -31.43 -27.74
N ALA A 913 -26.50 -32.54 -27.02
CA ALA A 913 -27.24 -33.79 -27.18
C ALA A 913 -27.95 -34.14 -25.86
N ASN A 914 -29.28 -34.21 -25.90
CA ASN A 914 -30.10 -34.52 -24.73
C ASN A 914 -30.16 -36.05 -24.51
N THR A 915 -29.45 -36.56 -23.50
CA THR A 915 -29.56 -37.95 -23.05
C THR A 915 -30.79 -38.14 -22.16
N ILE A 916 -31.73 -39.00 -22.59
CA ILE A 916 -32.91 -39.36 -21.79
C ILE A 916 -32.48 -40.32 -20.66
N PRO A 917 -32.80 -40.05 -19.37
CA PRO A 917 -32.45 -40.94 -18.27
C PRO A 917 -33.11 -42.33 -18.40
N ALA A 918 -32.40 -43.38 -18.00
CA ALA A 918 -32.90 -44.75 -18.03
C ALA A 918 -34.20 -44.90 -17.19
N GLY A 919 -35.22 -45.56 -17.77
CA GLY A 919 -36.52 -45.73 -17.10
C GLY A 919 -37.48 -44.53 -17.17
N THR A 920 -37.13 -43.47 -17.91
CA THR A 920 -38.01 -42.28 -18.08
C THR A 920 -39.33 -42.62 -18.75
N VAL A 921 -40.45 -42.20 -18.14
CA VAL A 921 -41.79 -42.19 -18.74
C VAL A 921 -41.93 -40.91 -19.58
N ALA A 922 -41.68 -41.01 -20.88
CA ALA A 922 -41.65 -39.84 -21.75
C ALA A 922 -43.06 -39.30 -22.06
N ARG A 923 -43.29 -38.00 -21.76
CA ARG A 923 -44.43 -37.19 -22.21
C ARG A 923 -43.91 -36.00 -23.01
N ASN A 924 -44.58 -35.62 -24.10
CA ASN A 924 -44.15 -34.52 -24.99
C ASN A 924 -42.69 -34.68 -25.51
N LEU A 925 -42.44 -35.80 -26.21
CA LEU A 925 -41.12 -36.22 -26.73
C LEU A 925 -40.36 -35.12 -27.49
N GLU A 926 -41.05 -34.28 -28.25
CA GLU A 926 -40.43 -33.17 -28.99
C GLU A 926 -39.71 -32.19 -28.05
N THR A 927 -40.40 -31.74 -26.99
CA THR A 927 -39.85 -30.82 -26.00
C THR A 927 -38.73 -31.47 -25.17
N ILE A 928 -38.83 -32.78 -24.88
CA ILE A 928 -37.78 -33.52 -24.17
C ILE A 928 -36.50 -33.66 -25.02
N VAL A 929 -36.62 -33.99 -26.30
CA VAL A 929 -35.45 -34.26 -27.15
C VAL A 929 -34.83 -32.99 -27.70
N LEU A 930 -35.63 -31.99 -28.09
CA LEU A 930 -35.17 -30.77 -28.77
C LEU A 930 -35.05 -29.55 -27.83
N GLY A 931 -35.56 -29.62 -26.60
CA GLY A 931 -35.71 -28.46 -25.70
C GLY A 931 -36.76 -27.42 -26.17
N ARG A 932 -37.43 -27.68 -27.30
CA ARG A 932 -38.40 -26.80 -27.96
C ARG A 932 -39.44 -27.62 -28.73
N ALA A 933 -40.54 -27.00 -29.16
CA ALA A 933 -41.49 -27.64 -30.09
C ALA A 933 -40.83 -27.88 -31.46
N ALA A 934 -41.20 -28.96 -32.17
CA ALA A 934 -40.68 -29.23 -33.50
C ALA A 934 -41.20 -28.19 -34.51
N ALA A 935 -40.30 -27.53 -35.24
CA ALA A 935 -40.61 -26.46 -36.18
C ALA A 935 -40.61 -26.92 -37.65
N ASN A 936 -39.99 -28.06 -37.96
CA ASN A 936 -39.85 -28.57 -39.33
C ASN A 936 -39.73 -30.10 -39.40
N ALA A 937 -39.68 -30.66 -40.62
CA ALA A 937 -39.63 -32.11 -40.85
C ALA A 937 -38.30 -32.77 -40.45
N GLN A 938 -37.19 -32.02 -40.39
CA GLN A 938 -35.91 -32.51 -39.87
C GLN A 938 -35.95 -32.64 -38.35
N ASP A 939 -36.48 -31.63 -37.64
CA ASP A 939 -36.70 -31.71 -36.17
C ASP A 939 -37.48 -32.99 -35.79
N ILE A 940 -38.54 -33.34 -36.55
CA ILE A 940 -39.31 -34.57 -36.36
C ILE A 940 -38.48 -35.83 -36.65
N THR A 941 -37.63 -35.78 -37.68
CA THR A 941 -36.74 -36.90 -38.05
C THR A 941 -35.71 -37.15 -36.96
N ASP A 942 -35.11 -36.09 -36.41
CA ASP A 942 -34.10 -36.15 -35.35
C ASP A 942 -34.70 -36.70 -34.04
N VAL A 943 -35.92 -36.27 -33.67
CA VAL A 943 -36.68 -36.84 -32.54
C VAL A 943 -36.94 -38.34 -32.75
N VAL A 944 -37.40 -38.73 -33.95
CA VAL A 944 -37.70 -40.15 -34.25
C VAL A 944 -36.44 -41.00 -34.25
N THR A 945 -35.31 -40.51 -34.79
CA THR A 945 -34.04 -41.23 -34.79
C THR A 945 -33.45 -41.36 -33.37
N ALA A 946 -33.50 -40.31 -32.56
CA ALA A 946 -33.08 -40.39 -31.16
C ALA A 946 -33.91 -41.43 -30.39
N VAL A 947 -35.24 -41.38 -30.48
CA VAL A 947 -36.13 -42.35 -29.82
C VAL A 947 -35.90 -43.77 -30.33
N HIS A 948 -35.71 -43.96 -31.64
CA HIS A 948 -35.41 -45.28 -32.22
C HIS A 948 -34.17 -45.91 -31.61
N ASN A 949 -33.06 -45.15 -31.57
CA ASN A 949 -31.79 -45.62 -31.02
C ASN A 949 -31.89 -45.90 -29.51
N THR A 950 -32.63 -45.07 -28.75
CA THR A 950 -32.85 -45.26 -27.29
C THR A 950 -33.79 -46.42 -26.96
N VAL A 951 -34.69 -46.81 -27.88
CA VAL A 951 -35.51 -48.03 -27.75
C VAL A 951 -34.69 -49.27 -28.14
N GLU A 952 -33.86 -49.20 -29.18
CA GLU A 952 -32.97 -50.30 -29.60
C GLU A 952 -31.90 -50.61 -28.54
N SER A 953 -31.40 -49.59 -27.82
CA SER A 953 -30.50 -49.76 -26.66
C SER A 953 -31.20 -50.27 -25.39
N GLY A 954 -32.53 -50.41 -25.38
CA GLY A 954 -33.31 -50.92 -24.25
C GLY A 954 -33.48 -49.94 -23.07
N GLN A 955 -33.27 -48.64 -23.26
CA GLN A 955 -33.25 -47.65 -22.17
C GLN A 955 -34.65 -47.09 -21.79
N ILE A 956 -35.66 -47.28 -22.64
CA ILE A 956 -37.06 -46.86 -22.41
C ILE A 956 -37.93 -48.07 -22.07
N ALA A 957 -38.51 -48.10 -20.86
CA ALA A 957 -39.32 -49.22 -20.36
C ALA A 957 -40.81 -49.17 -20.79
N SER A 958 -41.34 -47.98 -21.09
CA SER A 958 -42.72 -47.82 -21.55
C SER A 958 -42.90 -46.54 -22.36
N LEU A 959 -43.81 -46.55 -23.33
CA LEU A 959 -44.24 -45.37 -24.08
C LEU A 959 -45.69 -45.02 -23.71
N VAL A 960 -45.89 -43.77 -23.28
CA VAL A 960 -47.19 -43.23 -22.88
C VAL A 960 -47.70 -42.31 -24.00
N LEU A 961 -48.92 -42.57 -24.46
CA LEU A 961 -49.53 -41.93 -25.63
C LEU A 961 -50.76 -41.13 -25.19
N GLY A 962 -50.52 -39.92 -24.69
CA GLY A 962 -51.54 -39.14 -23.97
C GLY A 962 -51.80 -39.69 -22.57
N ASP A 963 -52.75 -39.11 -21.85
CA ASP A 963 -52.93 -39.37 -20.40
C ASP A 963 -53.61 -40.71 -20.06
N TYR A 964 -54.01 -41.52 -21.04
CA TYR A 964 -54.86 -42.71 -20.85
C TYR A 964 -54.30 -44.03 -21.41
N PHE A 965 -53.18 -44.04 -22.14
CA PHE A 965 -52.68 -45.23 -22.82
C PHE A 965 -51.16 -45.45 -22.67
N THR A 966 -50.78 -46.50 -21.94
CA THR A 966 -49.39 -46.92 -21.71
C THR A 966 -49.11 -48.25 -22.41
N ILE A 967 -48.11 -48.30 -23.29
CA ILE A 967 -47.61 -49.56 -23.87
C ILE A 967 -46.31 -49.95 -23.16
N PRO A 968 -46.25 -51.11 -22.46
CA PRO A 968 -45.00 -51.63 -21.92
C PRO A 968 -44.11 -52.16 -23.06
N ILE A 969 -42.84 -51.77 -23.07
CA ILE A 969 -41.87 -52.20 -24.08
C ILE A 969 -40.96 -53.24 -23.42
N SER A 970 -41.16 -54.52 -23.74
CA SER A 970 -40.27 -55.61 -23.33
C SER A 970 -39.29 -55.97 -24.44
N SER A 971 -38.08 -56.37 -24.05
CA SER A 971 -37.03 -56.83 -24.96
C SER A 971 -37.53 -58.03 -25.80
N GLY A 972 -37.63 -57.82 -27.12
CA GLY A 972 -38.11 -58.83 -28.08
C GLY A 972 -39.34 -58.42 -28.90
N ASN A 973 -40.04 -57.32 -28.57
CA ASN A 973 -41.12 -56.77 -29.40
C ASN A 973 -40.62 -55.58 -30.25
N PRO A 974 -40.43 -55.71 -31.57
CA PRO A 974 -40.01 -54.60 -32.42
C PRO A 974 -41.17 -53.62 -32.69
N PHE A 975 -41.32 -52.63 -31.80
CA PHE A 975 -42.22 -51.50 -32.01
C PHE A 975 -41.58 -50.48 -32.96
N THR A 976 -42.09 -50.38 -34.20
CA THR A 976 -41.56 -49.48 -35.23
C THR A 976 -42.47 -48.26 -35.43
N VAL A 977 -42.05 -47.09 -34.94
CA VAL A 977 -42.69 -45.81 -35.26
C VAL A 977 -42.21 -45.35 -36.64
N ALA A 978 -43.08 -45.45 -37.65
CA ALA A 978 -42.77 -45.05 -39.01
C ALA A 978 -43.59 -43.81 -39.41
N ALA A 979 -42.91 -42.66 -39.54
CA ALA A 979 -43.53 -41.43 -40.02
C ALA A 979 -43.88 -41.54 -41.52
N ARG A 980 -45.17 -41.45 -41.87
CA ARG A 980 -45.64 -41.26 -43.25
C ARG A 980 -46.81 -40.28 -43.33
N GLY A 981 -46.48 -39.01 -43.56
CA GLY A 981 -47.43 -37.94 -43.92
C GLY A 981 -48.10 -37.23 -42.75
N SER A 982 -48.83 -36.16 -43.06
CA SER A 982 -49.40 -35.15 -42.15
C SER A 982 -50.48 -35.63 -41.16
N TYR A 983 -50.63 -36.94 -40.98
CA TYR A 983 -51.46 -37.54 -39.95
C TYR A 983 -50.61 -38.55 -39.18
N GLY A 984 -50.10 -38.14 -38.01
CA GLY A 984 -49.20 -38.94 -37.18
C GLY A 984 -49.77 -40.33 -36.88
N ALA A 985 -49.17 -41.35 -37.51
CA ALA A 985 -49.58 -42.74 -37.38
C ALA A 985 -48.68 -43.46 -36.36
N ILE A 986 -49.20 -43.66 -35.15
CA ILE A 986 -48.64 -44.62 -34.21
C ILE A 986 -49.09 -46.01 -34.69
N ASN A 987 -48.14 -46.83 -35.17
CA ASN A 987 -48.42 -48.21 -35.56
C ASN A 987 -48.16 -49.12 -34.36
N VAL A 988 -49.22 -49.66 -33.75
CA VAL A 988 -49.06 -50.76 -32.79
C VAL A 988 -48.98 -52.05 -33.58
N THR A 989 -47.75 -52.49 -33.87
CA THR A 989 -47.46 -53.78 -34.49
C THR A 989 -47.36 -54.84 -33.40
N ALA A 990 -48.42 -55.63 -33.21
CA ALA A 990 -48.33 -56.84 -32.41
C ALA A 990 -47.84 -57.99 -33.32
N ASN A 991 -46.65 -58.54 -33.04
CA ASN A 991 -46.16 -59.76 -33.69
C ASN A 991 -46.88 -61.00 -33.11
N ALA A 992 -48.17 -61.06 -33.40
CA ALA A 992 -48.97 -62.26 -33.26
C ALA A 992 -48.84 -63.09 -34.54
N ASP A 993 -47.85 -63.98 -34.58
CA ASP A 993 -47.83 -65.07 -35.56
C ASP A 993 -49.01 -65.99 -35.23
N LEU A 994 -50.04 -65.96 -36.09
CA LEU A 994 -51.20 -66.82 -36.05
C LEU A 994 -51.10 -67.73 -37.26
N GLY A 995 -50.95 -69.03 -37.00
CA GLY A 995 -50.71 -70.06 -38.02
C GLY A 995 -51.54 -69.82 -39.28
N ASP A 996 -50.84 -69.73 -40.41
CA ASP A 996 -51.38 -69.50 -41.76
C ASP A 996 -52.20 -68.21 -42.01
N HIS A 997 -52.25 -67.26 -41.07
CA HIS A 997 -53.09 -66.05 -41.17
C HIS A 997 -52.39 -64.74 -40.79
N GLY A 998 -51.63 -64.15 -41.73
CA GLY A 998 -51.17 -62.75 -41.63
C GLY A 998 -49.92 -62.57 -40.76
N LYS A 999 -48.72 -62.45 -41.35
CA LYS A 999 -47.44 -62.38 -40.60
C LYS A 999 -47.33 -61.24 -39.56
N HIS A 1000 -48.16 -60.20 -39.66
CA HIS A 1000 -48.22 -59.10 -38.70
C HIS A 1000 -49.65 -58.60 -38.53
N ILE A 1001 -50.08 -58.36 -37.29
CA ILE A 1001 -51.33 -57.65 -37.00
C ILE A 1001 -50.97 -56.25 -36.50
N GLY A 1002 -51.13 -55.27 -37.39
CA GLY A 1002 -51.09 -53.86 -37.01
C GLY A 1002 -52.49 -53.33 -36.72
N PHE A 1003 -52.63 -52.53 -35.66
CA PHE A 1003 -53.82 -51.70 -35.44
C PHE A 1003 -53.52 -50.23 -35.71
N ARG A 1004 -54.50 -49.51 -36.27
CA ARG A 1004 -54.42 -48.08 -36.58
C ARG A 1004 -55.56 -47.34 -35.89
N ILE A 1005 -55.25 -46.16 -35.36
CA ILE A 1005 -56.26 -45.19 -34.92
C ILE A 1005 -57.07 -44.74 -36.14
N VAL A 1006 -58.38 -44.99 -36.14
CA VAL A 1006 -59.28 -44.69 -37.25
C VAL A 1006 -60.31 -43.60 -36.95
N SER A 1007 -60.59 -43.35 -35.66
CA SER A 1007 -61.31 -42.18 -35.19
C SER A 1007 -60.79 -41.79 -33.81
N LYS A 1008 -60.57 -40.50 -33.57
CA LYS A 1008 -60.19 -39.96 -32.24
C LYS A 1008 -61.39 -39.51 -31.40
N ASN A 1009 -62.57 -39.42 -32.01
CA ASN A 1009 -63.84 -39.16 -31.35
C ASN A 1009 -64.88 -40.13 -31.92
N GLY A 1010 -65.19 -41.21 -31.20
CA GLY A 1010 -66.20 -42.16 -31.66
C GLY A 1010 -67.63 -41.65 -31.42
N ASN A 1011 -68.36 -41.38 -32.51
CA ASN A 1011 -69.81 -41.20 -32.56
C ASN A 1011 -70.40 -40.11 -31.63
N LYS A 1012 -70.61 -38.90 -32.19
CA LYS A 1012 -71.42 -37.85 -31.53
C LYS A 1012 -72.89 -38.28 -31.48
N ASN A 1013 -73.51 -38.29 -30.30
CA ASN A 1013 -74.97 -38.51 -30.23
C ASN A 1013 -75.77 -37.26 -30.65
N LYS A 1014 -77.10 -37.38 -30.80
CA LYS A 1014 -78.00 -36.29 -31.25
C LYS A 1014 -77.95 -35.03 -30.35
N ASN A 1015 -77.42 -35.13 -29.13
CA ASN A 1015 -77.27 -34.01 -28.19
C ASN A 1015 -75.86 -33.39 -28.23
N GLY A 1016 -74.99 -33.84 -29.14
CA GLY A 1016 -73.62 -33.30 -29.30
C GLY A 1016 -72.63 -33.79 -28.25
N VAL A 1017 -72.99 -34.77 -27.41
CA VAL A 1017 -72.09 -35.32 -26.40
C VAL A 1017 -71.07 -36.23 -27.08
N THR A 1018 -69.80 -35.89 -26.91
CA THR A 1018 -68.63 -36.71 -27.28
C THR A 1018 -68.47 -37.82 -26.25
N TYR A 1019 -68.05 -39.00 -26.69
CA TYR A 1019 -67.40 -39.94 -25.79
C TYR A 1019 -65.89 -39.76 -25.89
N ASP A 1020 -65.22 -39.63 -24.76
CA ASP A 1020 -63.75 -39.65 -24.69
C ASP A 1020 -63.29 -41.08 -24.96
N HIS A 1021 -63.15 -41.44 -26.25
CA HIS A 1021 -62.61 -42.72 -26.67
C HIS A 1021 -62.04 -42.73 -28.10
N VAL A 1022 -60.97 -43.50 -28.26
CA VAL A 1022 -60.20 -43.70 -29.50
C VAL A 1022 -60.49 -45.08 -30.09
N TRP A 1023 -60.84 -45.12 -31.37
CA TRP A 1023 -61.08 -46.36 -32.11
C TRP A 1023 -59.82 -46.86 -32.81
N PHE A 1024 -59.47 -48.11 -32.52
CA PHE A 1024 -58.42 -48.87 -33.19
C PHE A 1024 -59.03 -49.92 -34.10
N HIS A 1025 -58.51 -50.04 -35.32
CA HIS A 1025 -59.00 -51.01 -36.31
C HIS A 1025 -57.82 -51.68 -37.03
N ALA A 1026 -57.94 -52.98 -37.26
CA ALA A 1026 -56.89 -53.78 -37.89
C ALA A 1026 -56.52 -53.24 -39.27
N MET A 1027 -55.23 -53.09 -39.57
CA MET A 1027 -54.75 -52.67 -40.88
C MET A 1027 -54.81 -53.81 -41.92
N ASN A 1028 -54.76 -55.05 -41.44
CA ASN A 1028 -54.69 -56.27 -42.25
C ASN A 1028 -55.96 -57.11 -42.11
N VAL A 1029 -56.13 -58.07 -43.03
CA VAL A 1029 -57.27 -58.99 -43.06
C VAL A 1029 -56.90 -60.31 -42.40
N PHE A 1030 -57.69 -60.75 -41.43
CA PHE A 1030 -57.62 -62.05 -40.76
C PHE A 1030 -58.46 -63.09 -41.50
N GLY A 1031 -58.08 -64.38 -41.42
CA GLY A 1031 -58.93 -65.50 -41.84
C GLY A 1031 -59.43 -65.39 -43.29
N TYR A 1032 -58.53 -65.38 -44.27
CA TYR A 1032 -58.90 -65.40 -45.69
C TYR A 1032 -58.08 -66.47 -46.44
N SER A 1033 -58.77 -67.53 -46.86
CA SER A 1033 -58.22 -68.63 -47.68
C SER A 1033 -58.36 -68.39 -49.19
N GLY A 1034 -59.44 -67.72 -49.62
CA GLY A 1034 -59.76 -67.48 -51.02
C GLY A 1034 -60.61 -68.57 -51.69
N GLU A 1035 -60.98 -69.63 -50.96
CA GLU A 1035 -61.83 -70.71 -51.46
C GLU A 1035 -63.18 -70.75 -50.76
N ALA A 1036 -64.24 -71.05 -51.51
CA ALA A 1036 -65.55 -71.29 -50.93
C ALA A 1036 -65.53 -72.61 -50.15
N ASN A 1037 -65.57 -72.51 -48.81
CA ASN A 1037 -65.44 -73.59 -47.81
C ASN A 1037 -64.03 -73.97 -47.33
N ALA A 1038 -63.10 -73.01 -47.21
CA ALA A 1038 -61.89 -73.17 -46.39
C ALA A 1038 -61.65 -71.98 -45.46
N ASP A 1039 -61.22 -72.22 -44.22
CA ASP A 1039 -60.50 -71.38 -43.22
C ASP A 1039 -60.67 -69.84 -43.21
N GLY A 1040 -61.82 -69.32 -43.62
CA GLY A 1040 -62.15 -67.90 -43.54
C GLY A 1040 -63.42 -67.62 -42.77
N MET A 1041 -63.56 -66.40 -42.26
CA MET A 1041 -64.73 -66.02 -41.47
C MET A 1041 -65.98 -65.97 -42.36
N LYS A 1042 -66.96 -66.80 -42.05
CA LYS A 1042 -68.34 -66.64 -42.57
C LYS A 1042 -69.10 -65.67 -41.67
N MET A 1043 -70.10 -64.99 -42.20
CA MET A 1043 -71.03 -64.24 -41.34
C MET A 1043 -72.02 -65.18 -40.67
N ASN A 1044 -72.51 -66.20 -41.39
CA ASN A 1044 -73.33 -67.29 -40.89
C ASN A 1044 -72.97 -68.61 -41.60
N GLU A 1045 -73.14 -69.75 -40.95
CA GLU A 1045 -72.96 -71.08 -41.59
C GLU A 1045 -74.02 -71.38 -42.67
N THR A 1046 -75.17 -70.70 -42.61
CA THR A 1046 -76.22 -70.78 -43.63
C THR A 1046 -76.35 -69.49 -44.43
N ASN A 1047 -76.98 -69.55 -45.60
CA ASN A 1047 -77.18 -68.42 -46.50
C ASN A 1047 -78.31 -67.46 -46.05
N THR A 1048 -78.38 -67.15 -44.75
CA THR A 1048 -79.33 -66.20 -44.16
C THR A 1048 -78.62 -65.02 -43.49
N ASN A 1049 -79.29 -63.86 -43.44
CA ASN A 1049 -78.92 -62.72 -42.58
C ASN A 1049 -79.99 -62.40 -41.52
N ALA A 1050 -80.95 -63.31 -41.31
CA ALA A 1050 -81.93 -63.21 -40.24
C ALA A 1050 -81.23 -63.17 -38.86
N GLY A 1051 -81.63 -62.24 -37.99
CA GLY A 1051 -80.97 -61.99 -36.69
C GLY A 1051 -79.82 -60.98 -36.75
N GLY A 1052 -79.50 -60.44 -37.93
CA GLY A 1052 -78.51 -59.37 -38.08
C GLY A 1052 -77.11 -59.74 -37.58
N MET A 1053 -76.32 -58.76 -37.17
CA MET A 1053 -75.00 -59.01 -36.57
C MET A 1053 -75.09 -59.64 -35.16
N ASN A 1054 -76.20 -59.41 -34.44
CA ASN A 1054 -76.36 -59.86 -33.06
C ASN A 1054 -76.43 -61.40 -32.97
N GLY A 1055 -77.17 -62.02 -33.89
CA GLY A 1055 -77.27 -63.48 -34.07
C GLY A 1055 -76.27 -64.08 -35.06
N ALA A 1056 -75.27 -63.34 -35.53
CA ALA A 1056 -74.32 -63.81 -36.54
C ALA A 1056 -73.24 -64.76 -35.97
N ASP A 1057 -72.95 -65.87 -36.65
CA ASP A 1057 -71.83 -66.76 -36.29
C ASP A 1057 -70.48 -66.01 -36.33
N GLY A 1058 -70.33 -65.08 -37.29
CA GLY A 1058 -69.14 -64.22 -37.40
C GLY A 1058 -68.91 -63.33 -36.16
N ARG A 1059 -69.96 -62.98 -35.39
CA ARG A 1059 -69.82 -62.28 -34.11
C ARG A 1059 -69.22 -63.19 -33.04
N GLN A 1060 -69.69 -64.43 -32.95
CA GLN A 1060 -69.17 -65.42 -32.01
C GLN A 1060 -67.70 -65.73 -32.31
N TYR A 1061 -67.32 -65.87 -33.59
CA TYR A 1061 -65.93 -66.07 -34.00
C TYR A 1061 -64.99 -64.94 -33.51
N LEU A 1062 -65.42 -63.67 -33.59
CA LEU A 1062 -64.62 -62.55 -33.09
C LEU A 1062 -64.39 -62.63 -31.58
N LEU A 1063 -65.44 -62.93 -30.81
CA LEU A 1063 -65.41 -62.93 -29.35
C LEU A 1063 -64.75 -64.19 -28.75
N LEU A 1064 -64.95 -65.36 -29.36
CA LEU A 1064 -64.50 -66.63 -28.83
C LEU A 1064 -63.15 -67.10 -29.41
N ASN A 1065 -62.80 -66.67 -30.63
CA ASN A 1065 -61.57 -67.11 -31.30
C ASN A 1065 -60.55 -65.95 -31.44
N VAL A 1066 -60.96 -64.77 -31.89
CA VAL A 1066 -60.02 -63.67 -32.19
C VAL A 1066 -59.63 -62.87 -30.93
N MET A 1067 -60.60 -62.55 -30.07
CA MET A 1067 -60.37 -61.73 -28.87
C MET A 1067 -59.42 -62.39 -27.84
N PRO A 1068 -59.53 -63.68 -27.49
CA PRO A 1068 -58.60 -64.31 -26.54
C PRO A 1068 -57.17 -64.41 -27.09
N VAL A 1069 -57.05 -64.59 -28.41
CA VAL A 1069 -55.77 -64.60 -29.13
C VAL A 1069 -55.08 -63.24 -29.05
N LEU A 1070 -55.80 -62.15 -29.33
CA LEU A 1070 -55.26 -60.79 -29.20
C LEU A 1070 -54.93 -60.45 -27.75
N GLN A 1071 -55.69 -60.99 -26.79
CA GLN A 1071 -55.41 -60.84 -25.35
C GLN A 1071 -54.12 -61.55 -24.92
N ALA A 1072 -53.91 -62.78 -25.36
CA ALA A 1072 -52.65 -63.51 -25.14
C ALA A 1072 -51.44 -62.85 -25.82
N LYS A 1073 -51.67 -61.97 -26.80
CA LYS A 1073 -50.66 -61.21 -27.54
C LYS A 1073 -50.53 -59.75 -27.06
N GLY A 1074 -51.09 -59.43 -25.90
CA GLY A 1074 -50.81 -58.19 -25.17
C GLY A 1074 -51.85 -57.07 -25.30
N ILE A 1075 -52.98 -57.27 -25.99
CA ILE A 1075 -54.08 -56.29 -25.99
C ILE A 1075 -55.01 -56.60 -24.80
N PRO A 1076 -55.02 -55.79 -23.72
CA PRO A 1076 -55.54 -56.24 -22.43
C PRO A 1076 -57.06 -56.06 -22.34
N PHE A 1077 -57.82 -56.88 -23.08
CA PHE A 1077 -59.29 -56.82 -23.15
C PHE A 1077 -60.02 -57.01 -21.81
N ASN A 1078 -59.34 -57.56 -20.80
CA ASN A 1078 -59.81 -57.63 -19.42
C ASN A 1078 -59.82 -56.27 -18.70
N GLN A 1079 -59.13 -55.25 -19.21
CA GLN A 1079 -59.06 -53.93 -18.59
C GLN A 1079 -60.32 -53.11 -18.84
N ASP A 1080 -60.68 -52.29 -17.86
CA ASP A 1080 -61.87 -51.43 -17.92
C ASP A 1080 -61.73 -50.27 -18.89
N TRP A 1081 -60.51 -49.87 -19.26
CA TRP A 1081 -60.27 -48.81 -20.24
C TRP A 1081 -60.46 -49.27 -21.70
N ILE A 1082 -60.44 -50.59 -21.99
CA ILE A 1082 -60.96 -51.09 -23.27
C ILE A 1082 -62.49 -51.21 -23.15
N LYS A 1083 -63.21 -50.32 -23.83
CA LYS A 1083 -64.66 -50.16 -23.73
C LYS A 1083 -65.41 -50.93 -24.81
N GLY A 1084 -66.48 -51.59 -24.38
CA GLY A 1084 -67.55 -52.01 -25.27
C GLY A 1084 -68.48 -50.82 -25.53
N VAL A 1085 -68.30 -50.14 -26.66
CA VAL A 1085 -69.12 -48.98 -27.04
C VAL A 1085 -70.42 -49.49 -27.68
N PRO A 1086 -71.62 -49.04 -27.22
CA PRO A 1086 -72.88 -49.42 -27.86
C PRO A 1086 -72.98 -48.87 -29.28
N ARG A 1087 -73.21 -49.75 -30.26
CA ARG A 1087 -73.36 -49.39 -31.68
C ARG A 1087 -74.61 -49.99 -32.27
N LYS A 1088 -75.20 -49.31 -33.25
CA LYS A 1088 -76.43 -49.73 -33.93
C LYS A 1088 -76.09 -50.57 -35.14
N VAL A 1089 -76.72 -51.74 -35.20
CA VAL A 1089 -76.70 -52.67 -36.34
C VAL A 1089 -78.14 -53.06 -36.66
N ALA A 1090 -78.47 -53.28 -37.94
CA ALA A 1090 -79.82 -53.75 -38.28
C ALA A 1090 -80.05 -55.18 -37.76
N ASN A 1091 -81.28 -55.47 -37.28
CA ASN A 1091 -81.64 -56.77 -36.71
C ASN A 1091 -81.95 -57.87 -37.76
N GLY A 1092 -81.74 -57.56 -39.04
CA GLY A 1092 -81.89 -58.44 -40.18
C GLY A 1092 -81.64 -57.70 -41.50
N GLY A 1093 -81.76 -58.40 -42.62
CA GLY A 1093 -81.74 -57.80 -43.97
C GLY A 1093 -83.13 -57.38 -44.45
N SER A 1094 -83.57 -57.94 -45.57
CA SER A 1094 -84.92 -57.70 -46.11
C SER A 1094 -86.01 -58.06 -45.10
N GLY A 1095 -86.83 -57.05 -44.75
CA GLY A 1095 -87.88 -57.18 -43.72
C GLY A 1095 -87.43 -56.86 -42.30
N ALA A 1096 -86.24 -56.30 -42.07
CA ALA A 1096 -85.82 -55.80 -40.76
C ALA A 1096 -86.85 -54.81 -40.17
N THR A 1097 -87.23 -55.06 -38.91
CA THR A 1097 -88.21 -54.24 -38.17
C THR A 1097 -87.57 -53.31 -37.14
N GLY A 1098 -86.26 -53.42 -36.91
CA GLY A 1098 -85.55 -52.64 -35.91
C GLY A 1098 -84.03 -52.74 -36.00
N PHE A 1099 -83.38 -52.33 -34.92
CA PHE A 1099 -81.94 -52.38 -34.75
C PHE A 1099 -81.59 -53.01 -33.41
N ASP A 1100 -80.42 -53.65 -33.34
CA ASP A 1100 -79.83 -54.12 -32.10
C ASP A 1100 -78.70 -53.17 -31.67
N LEU A 1101 -78.51 -53.05 -30.35
CA LEU A 1101 -77.40 -52.32 -29.74
C LEU A 1101 -76.34 -53.33 -29.28
N ILE A 1102 -75.21 -53.36 -29.99
CA ILE A 1102 -74.09 -54.26 -29.67
C ILE A 1102 -72.96 -53.44 -29.04
N SER A 1103 -72.52 -53.88 -27.85
CA SER A 1103 -71.49 -53.23 -27.03
C SER A 1103 -70.27 -54.14 -26.83
N ASP A 1104 -69.89 -54.88 -27.86
CA ASP A 1104 -68.77 -55.82 -27.81
C ASP A 1104 -67.42 -55.09 -27.72
N LYS A 1105 -66.49 -55.55 -26.87
CA LYS A 1105 -65.13 -54.97 -26.76
C LYS A 1105 -64.27 -55.19 -28.01
N LEU A 1106 -64.54 -56.24 -28.79
CA LEU A 1106 -63.94 -56.51 -30.10
C LEU A 1106 -65.05 -56.74 -31.12
N THR A 1107 -65.04 -56.03 -32.24
CA THR A 1107 -66.21 -55.95 -33.12
C THR A 1107 -65.84 -55.56 -34.56
N LEU A 1108 -66.79 -55.61 -35.50
CA LEU A 1108 -66.57 -55.16 -36.90
C LEU A 1108 -67.21 -53.79 -37.16
N PRO A 1109 -66.62 -52.96 -38.03
CA PRO A 1109 -67.27 -51.72 -38.48
C PRO A 1109 -68.52 -52.03 -39.31
N THR A 1110 -69.54 -51.20 -39.18
CA THR A 1110 -70.69 -51.16 -40.11
C THR A 1110 -70.29 -50.57 -41.46
N GLU A 1111 -71.10 -50.80 -42.49
CA GLU A 1111 -70.91 -50.15 -43.80
C GLU A 1111 -70.91 -48.62 -43.64
N TYR A 1112 -71.78 -48.09 -42.77
CA TYR A 1112 -71.87 -46.65 -42.54
C TYR A 1112 -70.62 -46.07 -41.86
N GLU A 1113 -70.02 -46.77 -40.88
CA GLU A 1113 -68.75 -46.37 -40.25
C GLU A 1113 -67.56 -46.43 -41.22
N MET A 1114 -67.56 -47.39 -42.14
CA MET A 1114 -66.53 -47.50 -43.18
C MET A 1114 -66.67 -46.43 -44.27
N HIS A 1115 -67.87 -46.26 -44.81
CA HIS A 1115 -68.09 -45.53 -46.06
C HIS A 1115 -68.65 -44.11 -45.86
N GLY A 1116 -69.37 -43.86 -44.76
CA GLY A 1116 -70.14 -42.63 -44.50
C GLY A 1116 -71.39 -42.49 -45.34
N THR A 1117 -71.65 -43.47 -46.20
CA THR A 1117 -72.80 -43.60 -47.08
C THR A 1117 -73.21 -45.05 -47.06
N ARG A 1118 -74.50 -45.32 -46.88
CA ARG A 1118 -75.07 -46.66 -46.99
C ARG A 1118 -75.42 -46.93 -48.45
N THR A 1119 -74.74 -47.89 -49.06
CA THR A 1119 -74.90 -48.34 -50.44
C THR A 1119 -75.75 -49.60 -50.49
N TYR A 1120 -75.55 -50.50 -49.52
CA TYR A 1120 -76.24 -51.79 -49.43
C TYR A 1120 -76.88 -52.05 -48.04
N SER A 1121 -76.38 -51.46 -46.95
CA SER A 1121 -76.94 -51.68 -45.60
C SER A 1121 -78.24 -50.93 -45.31
N HIS A 1122 -78.95 -51.36 -44.26
CA HIS A 1122 -80.32 -50.92 -44.02
C HIS A 1122 -80.47 -49.43 -43.69
N THR A 1123 -81.37 -48.80 -44.45
CA THR A 1123 -81.58 -47.36 -44.54
C THR A 1123 -81.91 -46.67 -43.21
N THR A 1124 -82.78 -47.27 -42.41
CA THR A 1124 -83.43 -46.60 -41.26
C THR A 1124 -82.64 -46.73 -39.96
N TYR A 1125 -81.63 -47.62 -39.91
CA TYR A 1125 -81.11 -48.15 -38.64
C TYR A 1125 -79.63 -47.83 -38.39
N GLU A 1126 -78.79 -47.90 -39.42
CA GLU A 1126 -77.34 -47.64 -39.27
C GLU A 1126 -76.95 -46.19 -39.58
N ALA A 1127 -77.76 -45.48 -40.39
CA ALA A 1127 -77.57 -44.07 -40.73
C ALA A 1127 -78.19 -43.12 -39.69
N ALA A 1128 -78.21 -43.51 -38.42
CA ALA A 1128 -78.76 -42.72 -37.33
C ALA A 1128 -77.80 -41.56 -36.97
N ALA A 1129 -78.34 -40.48 -36.39
CA ALA A 1129 -77.58 -39.26 -36.06
C ALA A 1129 -76.49 -39.44 -34.98
N ASP A 1130 -76.35 -40.66 -34.44
CA ASP A 1130 -75.42 -41.08 -33.39
C ASP A 1130 -74.43 -42.17 -33.84
N GLN A 1131 -74.28 -42.39 -35.15
CA GLN A 1131 -73.23 -43.23 -35.74
C GLN A 1131 -72.70 -42.54 -37.01
N GLY A 1132 -71.42 -42.66 -37.33
CA GLY A 1132 -70.83 -41.91 -38.45
C GLY A 1132 -69.55 -42.50 -39.00
N ARG A 1133 -69.11 -42.00 -40.18
CA ARG A 1133 -67.86 -42.44 -40.80
C ARG A 1133 -66.67 -42.16 -39.89
N TRP A 1134 -65.83 -43.16 -39.67
CA TRP A 1134 -64.59 -42.96 -38.94
C TRP A 1134 -63.63 -42.07 -39.75
N GLU A 1135 -63.01 -41.11 -39.07
CA GLU A 1135 -62.26 -39.98 -39.65
C GLU A 1135 -61.22 -40.41 -40.69
N TYR A 1136 -60.53 -41.53 -40.43
CA TYR A 1136 -59.50 -42.08 -41.31
C TYR A 1136 -60.03 -42.56 -42.67
N TYR A 1137 -61.31 -42.91 -42.82
CA TYR A 1137 -61.88 -43.48 -44.05
C TYR A 1137 -62.46 -42.45 -45.03
N ASP A 1138 -61.77 -41.33 -45.19
CA ASP A 1138 -62.09 -40.27 -46.16
C ASP A 1138 -62.04 -40.71 -47.64
N SER A 1139 -61.32 -41.78 -47.94
CA SER A 1139 -60.98 -42.21 -49.31
C SER A 1139 -60.96 -43.73 -49.44
N ASN A 1140 -61.31 -44.25 -50.63
CA ASN A 1140 -61.40 -45.70 -50.88
C ASN A 1140 -60.05 -46.41 -50.65
N ALA A 1141 -58.94 -45.79 -51.07
CA ALA A 1141 -57.59 -46.36 -50.91
C ALA A 1141 -57.25 -46.67 -49.44
N LYS A 1142 -57.71 -45.86 -48.49
CA LYS A 1142 -57.49 -46.08 -47.05
C LYS A 1142 -58.26 -47.28 -46.49
N ARG A 1143 -59.32 -47.74 -47.18
CA ARG A 1143 -60.14 -48.91 -46.80
C ARG A 1143 -59.59 -50.24 -47.33
N ILE A 1144 -58.63 -50.22 -48.25
CA ILE A 1144 -58.00 -51.42 -48.80
C ILE A 1144 -57.13 -52.07 -47.71
N LYS A 1145 -57.27 -53.39 -47.54
CA LYS A 1145 -56.52 -54.18 -46.56
C LYS A 1145 -55.92 -55.42 -47.21
N TYR A 1146 -54.80 -55.88 -46.64
CA TYR A 1146 -53.95 -56.92 -47.23
C TYR A 1146 -53.88 -58.16 -46.32
N ASN A 1147 -53.64 -59.34 -46.91
CA ASN A 1147 -53.37 -60.59 -46.18
C ASN A 1147 -51.85 -60.85 -46.01
N LYS A 1148 -51.46 -62.02 -45.47
CA LYS A 1148 -50.02 -62.41 -45.32
C LYS A 1148 -49.20 -62.32 -46.61
N ASP A 1149 -49.83 -62.55 -47.76
CA ASP A 1149 -49.18 -62.59 -49.06
C ASP A 1149 -49.15 -61.21 -49.74
N ASN A 1150 -49.47 -60.15 -48.98
CA ASN A 1150 -49.59 -58.76 -49.43
C ASN A 1150 -50.59 -58.54 -50.59
N ALA A 1151 -51.59 -59.43 -50.71
CA ALA A 1151 -52.67 -59.30 -51.68
C ALA A 1151 -53.86 -58.53 -51.06
N ALA A 1152 -54.44 -57.59 -51.79
CA ALA A 1152 -55.62 -56.86 -51.35
C ALA A 1152 -56.83 -57.81 -51.27
N ARG A 1153 -57.43 -57.96 -50.07
CA ARG A 1153 -58.51 -58.93 -49.81
C ARG A 1153 -59.81 -58.26 -49.35
N GLN A 1154 -60.89 -59.01 -49.54
CA GLN A 1154 -62.25 -58.64 -49.15
C GLN A 1154 -62.46 -58.96 -47.66
N TYR A 1155 -63.15 -58.08 -46.93
CA TYR A 1155 -63.45 -58.31 -45.51
C TYR A 1155 -64.85 -57.83 -45.10
N TRP A 1156 -65.49 -58.56 -44.20
CA TRP A 1156 -66.87 -58.33 -43.76
C TRP A 1156 -67.07 -57.04 -42.97
N CYS A 1157 -68.26 -56.45 -43.11
CA CYS A 1157 -68.82 -55.42 -42.23
C CYS A 1157 -69.89 -56.01 -41.31
N ALA A 1158 -70.18 -55.33 -40.19
CA ALA A 1158 -71.23 -55.69 -39.24
C ALA A 1158 -72.67 -55.42 -39.73
N SER A 1159 -72.88 -55.31 -41.05
CA SER A 1159 -74.11 -54.78 -41.65
C SER A 1159 -74.78 -55.82 -42.56
N PRO A 1160 -76.01 -56.28 -42.29
CA PRO A 1160 -76.76 -57.13 -43.21
C PRO A 1160 -77.23 -56.35 -44.45
N TYR A 1161 -77.37 -57.02 -45.58
CA TYR A 1161 -77.86 -56.42 -46.83
C TYR A 1161 -79.36 -56.12 -46.75
N SER A 1162 -79.78 -54.90 -47.12
CA SER A 1162 -81.16 -54.45 -46.93
C SER A 1162 -82.21 -55.15 -47.80
N ASP A 1163 -81.84 -55.56 -49.01
CA ASP A 1163 -82.85 -55.95 -50.02
C ASP A 1163 -83.08 -57.46 -50.11
N TYR A 1164 -82.17 -58.28 -49.58
CA TYR A 1164 -82.29 -59.75 -49.55
C TYR A 1164 -82.03 -60.33 -48.15
N THR A 1165 -82.62 -61.48 -47.86
CA THR A 1165 -82.55 -62.18 -46.57
C THR A 1165 -81.31 -63.08 -46.41
N GLY A 1166 -80.34 -63.02 -47.32
CA GLY A 1166 -79.24 -63.99 -47.41
C GLY A 1166 -77.81 -63.43 -47.46
N ASN A 1167 -77.64 -62.11 -47.39
CA ASN A 1167 -76.37 -61.46 -47.70
C ASN A 1167 -75.92 -60.48 -46.60
N PHE A 1168 -74.62 -60.30 -46.45
CA PHE A 1168 -74.01 -59.24 -45.63
C PHE A 1168 -73.20 -58.28 -46.51
N CYS A 1169 -73.00 -57.07 -46.00
CA CYS A 1169 -72.17 -56.05 -46.61
C CYS A 1169 -70.69 -56.27 -46.25
N TYR A 1170 -69.80 -55.92 -47.16
CA TYR A 1170 -68.36 -56.10 -47.01
C TYR A 1170 -67.59 -55.05 -47.82
N VAL A 1171 -66.30 -54.89 -47.51
CA VAL A 1171 -65.41 -54.00 -48.27
C VAL A 1171 -64.68 -54.83 -49.33
N TYR A 1172 -64.83 -54.44 -50.59
CA TYR A 1172 -64.16 -55.08 -51.71
C TYR A 1172 -62.65 -54.80 -51.70
N SER A 1173 -61.84 -55.58 -52.43
CA SER A 1173 -60.38 -55.37 -52.52
C SER A 1173 -59.96 -54.02 -53.13
N SER A 1174 -60.89 -53.28 -53.73
CA SER A 1174 -60.71 -51.89 -54.21
C SER A 1174 -61.07 -50.81 -53.17
N GLY A 1175 -61.52 -51.19 -51.97
CA GLY A 1175 -62.01 -50.27 -50.93
C GLY A 1175 -63.44 -49.75 -51.17
N ALA A 1176 -64.13 -50.26 -52.20
CA ALA A 1176 -65.54 -49.98 -52.48
C ALA A 1176 -66.47 -50.85 -51.61
N PRO A 1177 -67.69 -50.37 -51.25
CA PRO A 1177 -68.70 -51.20 -50.60
C PRO A 1177 -69.21 -52.27 -51.57
N ASN A 1178 -69.58 -53.44 -51.06
CA ASN A 1178 -70.22 -54.52 -51.83
C ASN A 1178 -71.01 -55.45 -50.88
N PHE A 1179 -71.76 -56.43 -51.41
CA PHE A 1179 -72.55 -57.40 -50.64
C PHE A 1179 -72.39 -58.83 -51.18
N SER A 1180 -72.51 -59.84 -50.31
CA SER A 1180 -72.24 -61.25 -50.63
C SER A 1180 -73.02 -62.18 -49.70
N THR A 1181 -73.28 -63.41 -50.15
CA THR A 1181 -73.97 -64.45 -49.37
C THR A 1181 -73.30 -64.67 -48.01
N ALA A 1182 -74.09 -64.73 -46.93
CA ALA A 1182 -73.58 -64.81 -45.56
C ALA A 1182 -72.67 -66.04 -45.28
N ALA A 1183 -72.89 -67.13 -46.02
CA ALA A 1183 -72.13 -68.38 -45.97
C ALA A 1183 -70.79 -68.36 -46.71
N ASN A 1184 -70.46 -67.28 -47.43
CA ASN A 1184 -69.15 -67.16 -48.09
C ASN A 1184 -68.05 -66.91 -47.04
N ALA A 1185 -66.88 -67.51 -47.23
CA ALA A 1185 -65.72 -67.26 -46.39
C ALA A 1185 -64.96 -66.03 -46.92
N PHE A 1186 -65.00 -64.93 -46.17
CA PHE A 1186 -64.13 -63.77 -46.38
C PHE A 1186 -63.34 -63.49 -45.10
N GLY A 1187 -62.45 -62.51 -45.15
CA GLY A 1187 -61.71 -62.15 -43.97
C GLY A 1187 -62.49 -61.26 -43.02
N CYS A 1188 -61.99 -61.16 -41.80
CA CYS A 1188 -62.45 -60.18 -40.83
C CYS A 1188 -61.34 -59.16 -40.56
N ALA A 1189 -61.73 -57.96 -40.14
CA ALA A 1189 -60.80 -56.92 -39.77
C ALA A 1189 -61.34 -56.22 -38.51
N PRO A 1190 -61.01 -56.75 -37.31
CA PRO A 1190 -61.64 -56.33 -36.08
C PRO A 1190 -61.20 -54.93 -35.64
N ALA A 1191 -62.09 -54.27 -34.91
CA ALA A 1191 -61.89 -53.00 -34.24
C ALA A 1191 -62.22 -53.10 -32.76
N PHE A 1192 -61.57 -52.28 -31.95
CA PHE A 1192 -61.82 -52.13 -30.51
C PHE A 1192 -61.67 -50.66 -30.11
N CYS A 1193 -62.16 -50.33 -28.92
CA CYS A 1193 -62.21 -48.96 -28.43
C CYS A 1193 -61.50 -48.80 -27.09
N VAL A 1194 -60.72 -47.72 -26.95
CA VAL A 1194 -59.98 -47.33 -25.75
C VAL A 1194 -60.58 -46.02 -25.24
N ALA A 1195 -60.96 -45.95 -23.96
CA ALA A 1195 -61.29 -44.68 -23.29
C ALA A 1195 -59.99 -44.01 -22.78
#